data_AF-W4GTE7-F1
#
_entry.id   AF-W4GTE7-F1
#
_cell.length_a   1.000
_cell.length_b   1.000
_cell.length_c   1.000
_cell.angle_alpha   90.00
_cell.angle_beta   90.00
_cell.angle_gamma   90.00
#
_symmetry.space_group_name_H-M   'P 1'
#
loop_
_entity.id
_entity.type
_entity.pdbx_description
1 polymer ?
#
loop_
_entity_poly.entity_id
_entity_poly.type
_entity_poly.pdbx_seq_one_letter_code
_entity_poly.pdbx_strand_id
1 'polypeptide(L)'
;MWLLRCSPFMGLGLLALSVDATSYVRVDDEVRVERAAIASVLEATTTTSSTAQPLPAFTAGQQSQAIALSRNVMTSLQKLRGGTPAFYQKLYAALQVYYCDHLNSQHPHMPSDELNAVWPVQAAHSAPVPPYIRLVHNGHPNALKDPATGACIPSPYPSPSVAAQYANGYCEVMANCYWNDIVRNATTDRSPTYSILQATAPTDTLPSLVLAKATLMDWAKSVSICVAPAIVLGVLCLLTTLLFLCCRCCCNKCGGRSASPRGYSCMQKTVPVVVFAVFGGVIIGLTLCALLYNNVIVDSIDRLFGDVLGLVQGIVAWIHSAETPLVHVRDSVEGSVSAISSQLVSSGFIENGLHGIVAQLQQFAHDTADVVLPHGCVEGVDVICIPCEVCSEVNVQASNAANQMDAAAADGISQLQSTRDTIVRTLVDTKDSIKSTVDAGVNAVNGFTPLFLDANTTIRNVQVTWQEQTVTRRGAILALFAVAIAILVLGAVGIVLGLTPLRCLAIGLHVAYILGFVALVFLFVVSALFLAFSVLLGDACQLSSIVASDWSPVLGASNGVALNACFHDKSLLEALQLQDALSFADAIEIPTIDLSSMLTFDSLDQFAQAILSADPTTFDVGVDASQLVQVLNLYTNGNSLAANFPTLSRDCNPHDGQYSIETMGVPWEANGEGATNHGMSPASYIAARYAPYRRACAATVVTTCARNTPCSYDQFVTELFTNTSTVLRISSDAVAFVSTMHGSMQQLQNYTRTFKNNVTGLVTSLDAVGHTLQTSLVADVTAFKASMNCSFVATTYGSLHQSLCSDLTPAMLMVALCLVLSGICMIPVNITLILLVKRLRAGARLSSDVSPSNKQDCEVLKFPQGDRLS
;
A
#
# COMPACT_ATOMS: atom_id res chain seq x y z
N MET A 1 -8.32 23.57 3.52
CA MET A 1 -9.73 23.17 3.75
C MET A 1 -10.38 23.90 4.93
N TRP A 2 -9.73 24.00 6.10
CA TRP A 2 -10.27 24.69 7.29
C TRP A 2 -10.37 26.23 7.13
N LEU A 3 -9.32 26.88 6.61
CA LEU A 3 -9.33 28.32 6.25
C LEU A 3 -10.39 28.67 5.19
N LEU A 4 -10.75 27.71 4.32
CA LEU A 4 -11.79 27.88 3.30
C LEU A 4 -13.22 27.72 3.85
N ARG A 5 -13.40 27.03 4.99
CA ARG A 5 -14.71 26.83 5.64
C ARG A 5 -15.03 27.88 6.72
N CYS A 6 -14.02 28.55 7.29
CA CYS A 6 -14.21 29.48 8.41
C CYS A 6 -14.37 30.96 8.02
N SER A 7 -14.42 31.31 6.73
CA SER A 7 -14.62 32.71 6.33
C SER A 7 -15.73 32.86 5.27
N PRO A 8 -16.90 33.44 5.62
CA PRO A 8 -17.91 33.81 4.62
C PRO A 8 -17.40 34.88 3.63
N PHE A 9 -16.22 35.46 3.87
CA PHE A 9 -15.56 36.43 2.98
C PHE A 9 -14.65 35.80 1.93
N MET A 10 -14.19 34.55 2.08
CA MET A 10 -13.34 33.90 1.06
C MET A 10 -14.12 33.40 -0.16
N GLY A 11 -15.43 33.13 -0.02
CA GLY A 11 -16.31 32.75 -1.14
C GLY A 11 -16.49 33.87 -2.18
N LEU A 12 -16.35 35.14 -1.77
CA LEU A 12 -16.43 36.30 -2.68
C LEU A 12 -15.13 36.54 -3.48
N GLY A 13 -13.98 36.07 -3.00
CA GLY A 13 -12.69 36.25 -3.68
C GLY A 13 -12.45 35.28 -4.84
N LEU A 14 -12.95 34.04 -4.72
CA LEU A 14 -12.94 33.08 -5.83
C LEU A 14 -13.93 33.45 -6.94
N LEU A 15 -15.05 34.09 -6.59
CA LEU A 15 -16.00 34.65 -7.58
C LEU A 15 -15.41 35.82 -8.39
N ALA A 16 -14.40 36.53 -7.88
CA ALA A 16 -13.70 37.59 -8.62
C ALA A 16 -12.64 37.05 -9.61
N LEU A 17 -12.26 35.78 -9.50
CA LEU A 17 -11.37 35.08 -10.43
C LEU A 17 -12.14 34.13 -11.39
N SER A 18 -13.44 33.91 -11.16
CA SER A 18 -14.34 33.30 -12.14
C SER A 18 -15.14 34.39 -12.87
N VAL A 19 -14.63 34.88 -14.00
CA VAL A 19 -15.53 35.41 -15.04
C VAL A 19 -16.18 34.21 -15.70
N ASP A 20 -17.17 33.61 -15.04
CA ASP A 20 -18.23 32.81 -15.65
C ASP A 20 -19.32 32.56 -14.61
N ALA A 21 -20.37 33.37 -14.65
CA ALA A 21 -21.64 33.05 -14.00
C ALA A 21 -22.45 32.19 -14.97
N THR A 22 -22.21 30.88 -15.00
CA THR A 22 -23.12 29.92 -15.65
C THR A 22 -24.21 29.51 -14.66
N SER A 23 -25.45 29.95 -14.88
CA SER A 23 -26.61 29.39 -14.19
C SER A 23 -27.10 28.15 -14.93
N TYR A 24 -27.15 27.01 -14.24
CA TYR A 24 -27.77 25.79 -14.76
C TYR A 24 -29.27 25.80 -14.43
N VAL A 25 -30.12 25.83 -15.45
CA VAL A 25 -31.57 25.62 -15.30
C VAL A 25 -31.88 24.25 -15.91
N ARG A 26 -32.42 23.34 -15.10
CA ARG A 26 -32.85 22.00 -15.53
C ARG A 26 -34.31 22.08 -15.97
N VAL A 27 -34.56 21.91 -17.27
CA VAL A 27 -35.91 21.69 -17.83
C VAL A 27 -35.81 20.46 -18.73
N ASP A 28 -36.60 19.43 -18.42
CA ASP A 28 -36.84 18.20 -19.18
C ASP A 28 -35.60 17.54 -19.83
N ASP A 29 -34.90 16.70 -19.06
CA ASP A 29 -33.85 15.73 -19.43
C ASP A 29 -32.71 16.19 -20.37
N GLU A 30 -32.59 17.48 -20.65
CA GLU A 30 -31.49 18.07 -21.42
C GLU A 30 -30.85 19.22 -20.63
N VAL A 31 -29.56 19.10 -20.30
CA VAL A 31 -28.78 20.20 -19.69
C VAL A 31 -28.42 21.18 -20.81
N ARG A 32 -29.23 22.24 -20.99
CA ARG A 32 -28.88 23.35 -21.88
C ARG A 32 -28.11 24.43 -21.12
N VAL A 33 -26.92 24.74 -21.63
CA VAL A 33 -26.09 25.86 -21.17
C VAL A 33 -26.57 27.13 -21.87
N GLU A 34 -27.37 27.95 -21.18
CA GLU A 34 -27.75 29.27 -21.71
C GLU A 34 -26.66 30.30 -21.36
N ARG A 35 -25.95 30.81 -22.37
CA ARG A 35 -25.00 31.92 -22.22
C ARG A 35 -25.79 33.22 -22.07
N ALA A 36 -25.80 33.82 -20.89
CA ALA A 36 -26.31 35.18 -20.69
C ALA A 36 -25.43 36.19 -21.44
N ALA A 37 -26.02 36.90 -22.40
CA ALA A 37 -25.38 37.88 -23.26
C ALA A 37 -24.95 39.14 -22.47
N ILE A 38 -23.68 39.22 -22.06
CA ILE A 38 -23.01 40.49 -21.72
C ILE A 38 -21.73 40.70 -22.58
N ALA A 39 -21.45 39.81 -23.54
CA ALA A 39 -20.27 39.89 -24.41
C ALA A 39 -20.39 40.91 -25.58
N SER A 40 -21.59 41.41 -25.89
CA SER A 40 -21.84 42.17 -27.14
C SER A 40 -21.35 43.63 -27.15
N VAL A 41 -20.77 44.15 -26.06
CA VAL A 41 -20.24 45.53 -26.02
C VAL A 41 -18.72 45.59 -26.21
N LEU A 42 -17.99 44.47 -26.03
CA LEU A 42 -16.53 44.45 -26.14
C LEU A 42 -16.00 43.96 -27.50
N GLU A 43 -16.81 43.27 -28.30
CA GLU A 43 -16.40 42.73 -29.61
C GLU A 43 -16.47 43.75 -30.77
N ALA A 44 -17.08 44.92 -30.58
CA ALA A 44 -17.25 45.89 -31.65
C ALA A 44 -16.03 46.80 -31.91
N THR A 45 -14.91 46.63 -31.19
CA THR A 45 -13.74 47.56 -31.29
C THR A 45 -12.40 46.91 -31.65
N THR A 46 -12.32 45.59 -31.85
CA THR A 46 -11.04 44.89 -32.08
C THR A 46 -10.70 44.61 -33.55
N THR A 47 -11.48 45.09 -34.51
CA THR A 47 -11.12 45.01 -35.95
C THR A 47 -10.36 46.26 -36.41
N THR A 48 -9.16 46.48 -35.88
CA THR A 48 -8.08 47.11 -36.67
C THR A 48 -6.72 46.65 -36.16
N SER A 49 -5.98 46.02 -37.08
CA SER A 49 -4.63 45.52 -36.89
C SER A 49 -3.64 46.62 -36.46
N SER A 50 -2.89 46.37 -35.40
CA SER A 50 -1.49 46.80 -35.34
C SER A 50 -0.69 45.77 -34.55
N THR A 51 0.48 45.44 -35.08
CA THR A 51 1.52 44.60 -34.49
C THR A 51 1.78 44.94 -33.02
N ALA A 52 1.29 44.10 -32.11
CA ALA A 52 1.66 44.17 -30.70
C ALA A 52 3.11 43.68 -30.56
N GLN A 53 4.07 44.60 -30.49
CA GLN A 53 5.43 44.26 -30.04
C GLN A 53 5.35 43.61 -28.66
N PRO A 54 6.12 42.54 -28.39
CA PRO A 54 6.21 41.99 -27.05
C PRO A 54 6.78 43.07 -26.11
N LEU A 55 6.04 43.35 -25.03
CA LEU A 55 6.51 44.18 -23.92
C LEU A 55 7.90 43.68 -23.45
N PRO A 56 8.77 44.55 -22.92
CA PRO A 56 10.13 44.18 -22.54
C PRO A 56 10.13 43.03 -21.53
N ALA A 57 10.81 41.93 -21.88
CA ALA A 57 11.01 40.81 -20.97
C ALA A 57 12.01 41.23 -19.87
N PHE A 58 11.59 41.13 -18.61
CA PHE A 58 12.47 41.35 -17.46
C PHE A 58 13.46 40.19 -17.32
N THR A 59 14.67 40.48 -16.86
CA THR A 59 15.70 39.46 -16.61
C THR A 59 15.41 38.65 -15.34
N ALA A 60 15.90 37.41 -15.27
CA ALA A 60 15.77 36.56 -14.08
C ALA A 60 16.35 37.22 -12.80
N GLY A 61 17.42 38.01 -12.94
CA GLY A 61 18.00 38.78 -11.84
C GLY A 61 17.10 39.90 -11.31
N GLN A 62 16.31 40.53 -12.17
CA GLN A 62 15.32 41.54 -11.75
C GLN A 62 14.14 40.89 -11.01
N GLN A 63 13.69 39.71 -11.45
CA GLN A 63 12.63 38.97 -10.76
C GLN A 63 13.07 38.49 -9.37
N SER A 64 14.30 37.98 -9.22
CA SER A 64 14.79 37.50 -7.92
C SER A 64 14.90 38.63 -6.89
N GLN A 65 15.38 39.81 -7.31
CA GLN A 65 15.38 41.01 -6.47
C GLN A 65 13.97 41.47 -6.11
N ALA A 66 13.03 41.41 -7.06
CA ALA A 66 11.63 41.76 -6.80
C ALA A 66 10.99 40.87 -5.73
N ILE A 67 11.24 39.56 -5.78
CA ILE A 67 10.80 38.57 -4.78
C ILE A 67 11.41 38.89 -3.40
N ALA A 68 12.71 39.16 -3.34
CA ALA A 68 13.36 39.51 -2.07
C ALA A 68 12.77 40.80 -1.45
N LEU A 69 12.55 41.82 -2.27
CA LEU A 69 11.95 43.08 -1.84
C LEU A 69 10.52 42.88 -1.35
N SER A 70 9.68 42.18 -2.11
CA SER A 70 8.28 41.96 -1.72
C SER A 70 8.17 41.21 -0.39
N ARG A 71 9.00 40.19 -0.19
CA ARG A 71 9.09 39.43 1.07
C ARG A 71 9.46 40.33 2.24
N ASN A 72 10.47 41.18 2.08
CA ASN A 72 10.88 42.14 3.11
C ASN A 72 9.76 43.12 3.46
N VAL A 73 9.00 43.59 2.46
CA VAL A 73 7.84 44.48 2.68
C VAL A 73 6.73 43.75 3.43
N MET A 74 6.41 42.51 3.06
CA MET A 74 5.43 41.68 3.79
C MET A 74 5.84 41.47 5.24
N THR A 75 7.09 41.07 5.50
CA THR A 75 7.62 40.89 6.86
C THR A 75 7.59 42.19 7.66
N SER A 76 7.91 43.32 7.03
CA SER A 76 7.84 44.63 7.68
C SER A 76 6.40 45.00 8.04
N LEU A 77 5.45 44.75 7.14
CA LEU A 77 4.03 44.99 7.39
C LEU A 77 3.50 44.11 8.53
N GLN A 78 3.89 42.83 8.57
CA GLN A 78 3.55 41.92 9.66
C GLN A 78 4.12 42.42 11.00
N LYS A 79 5.40 42.82 11.04
CA LYS A 79 6.03 43.38 12.25
C LYS A 79 5.36 44.68 12.72
N LEU A 80 5.00 45.58 11.80
CA LEU A 80 4.30 46.82 12.11
C LEU A 80 2.93 46.57 12.78
N ARG A 81 2.29 45.45 12.46
CA ARG A 81 1.02 45.00 13.06
C ARG A 81 1.21 44.26 14.40
N GLY A 82 2.44 44.07 14.87
CA GLY A 82 2.75 43.27 16.05
C GLY A 82 2.91 41.77 15.77
N GLY A 83 3.00 41.37 14.50
CA GLY A 83 3.22 39.99 14.07
C GLY A 83 4.57 39.46 14.55
N THR A 84 4.51 38.55 15.52
CA THR A 84 5.64 37.79 16.07
C THR A 84 5.24 36.30 16.13
N PRO A 85 6.19 35.36 16.23
CA PRO A 85 5.85 33.95 16.42
C PRO A 85 4.90 33.73 17.60
N ALA A 86 5.13 34.43 18.72
CA ALA A 86 4.25 34.39 19.90
C ALA A 86 2.84 34.94 19.62
N PHE A 87 2.71 35.99 18.80
CA PHE A 87 1.41 36.51 18.37
C PHE A 87 0.64 35.47 17.56
N TYR A 88 1.28 34.84 16.56
CA TYR A 88 0.62 33.85 15.71
C TYR A 88 0.27 32.57 16.47
N GLN A 89 1.08 32.15 17.44
CA GLN A 89 0.73 31.05 18.36
C GLN A 89 -0.53 31.37 19.18
N LYS A 90 -0.61 32.58 19.76
CA LYS A 90 -1.82 33.04 20.46
C LYS A 90 -3.04 33.13 19.55
N LEU A 91 -2.86 33.62 18.32
CA LEU A 91 -3.92 33.71 17.32
C LEU A 91 -4.41 32.31 16.92
N TYR A 92 -3.50 31.37 16.72
CA TYR A 92 -3.82 29.98 16.42
C TYR A 92 -4.64 29.35 17.55
N ALA A 93 -4.16 29.44 18.80
CA ALA A 93 -4.88 28.96 19.97
C ALA A 93 -6.28 29.59 20.12
N ALA A 94 -6.39 30.90 19.86
CA ALA A 94 -7.69 31.61 19.86
C ALA A 94 -8.63 31.12 18.75
N LEU A 95 -8.12 30.85 17.54
CA LEU A 95 -8.90 30.31 16.43
C LEU A 95 -9.43 28.92 16.73
N GLN A 96 -8.65 28.06 17.39
CA GLN A 96 -9.08 26.72 17.77
C GLN A 96 -10.26 26.75 18.74
N VAL A 97 -10.15 27.55 19.79
CA VAL A 97 -11.22 27.76 20.78
C VAL A 97 -12.46 28.34 20.11
N TYR A 98 -12.30 29.36 19.25
CA TYR A 98 -13.43 29.97 18.55
C TYR A 98 -14.11 29.03 17.55
N TYR A 99 -13.35 28.21 16.84
CA TYR A 99 -13.91 27.23 15.91
C TYR A 99 -14.70 26.15 16.64
N CYS A 100 -14.18 25.66 17.76
CA CYS A 100 -14.93 24.69 18.52
C CYS A 100 -16.18 25.33 19.15
N ASP A 101 -16.11 26.58 19.65
CA ASP A 101 -17.28 27.34 20.11
C ASP A 101 -18.35 27.42 19.01
N HIS A 102 -17.92 27.67 17.77
CA HIS A 102 -18.80 27.66 16.61
C HIS A 102 -19.46 26.28 16.38
N LEU A 103 -18.72 25.17 16.41
CA LEU A 103 -19.29 23.82 16.26
C LEU A 103 -20.28 23.47 17.37
N ASN A 104 -20.00 23.88 18.60
CA ASN A 104 -20.91 23.71 19.73
C ASN A 104 -22.15 24.60 19.62
N SER A 105 -22.02 25.83 19.09
CA SER A 105 -23.16 26.73 18.91
C SER A 105 -24.21 26.22 17.92
N GLN A 106 -23.82 25.33 17.00
CA GLN A 106 -24.75 24.63 16.11
C GLN A 106 -25.59 23.56 16.83
N HIS A 107 -25.16 23.15 18.04
CA HIS A 107 -25.82 22.17 18.90
C HIS A 107 -25.98 22.75 20.32
N PRO A 108 -26.90 23.72 20.51
CA PRO A 108 -27.06 24.42 21.77
C PRO A 108 -27.35 23.43 22.90
N HIS A 109 -26.63 23.56 24.00
CA HIS A 109 -26.80 22.72 25.18
C HIS A 109 -26.74 23.57 26.46
N MET A 110 -27.35 23.08 27.53
CA MET A 110 -27.35 23.76 28.81
C MET A 110 -26.08 23.42 29.61
N PRO A 111 -25.69 24.27 30.58
CA PRO A 111 -24.52 24.04 31.42
C PRO A 111 -24.46 22.73 32.17
N SER A 112 -25.63 22.23 32.55
CA SER A 112 -25.80 20.93 33.20
C SER A 112 -25.41 19.76 32.30
N ASP A 113 -25.41 19.97 30.98
CA ASP A 113 -25.35 18.87 30.02
C ASP A 113 -23.89 18.47 29.74
N GLU A 114 -22.92 19.38 29.88
CA GLU A 114 -21.51 19.16 29.48
C GLU A 114 -20.75 18.13 30.33
N LEU A 115 -20.94 18.13 31.66
CA LEU A 115 -20.07 17.39 32.59
C LEU A 115 -20.21 15.86 32.45
N ASN A 116 -21.37 15.40 31.98
CA ASN A 116 -21.73 13.99 31.83
C ASN A 116 -22.53 13.76 30.55
N ALA A 117 -22.29 14.55 29.49
CA ALA A 117 -23.03 14.41 28.25
C ALA A 117 -22.85 13.02 27.66
N VAL A 118 -23.95 12.27 27.56
CA VAL A 118 -23.99 10.92 26.99
C VAL A 118 -24.73 10.96 25.67
N TRP A 119 -24.15 10.35 24.63
CA TRP A 119 -24.83 10.13 23.36
C TRP A 119 -25.93 9.07 23.53
N PRO A 120 -27.20 9.36 23.18
CA PRO A 120 -28.28 8.40 23.34
C PRO A 120 -28.02 7.13 22.51
N VAL A 121 -28.20 5.96 23.12
CA VAL A 121 -28.05 4.66 22.43
C VAL A 121 -29.03 4.51 21.26
N GLN A 122 -30.19 5.18 21.31
CA GLN A 122 -31.17 5.16 20.22
C GLN A 122 -30.82 6.10 19.05
N ALA A 123 -29.79 6.94 19.18
CA ALA A 123 -29.36 7.80 18.08
C ALA A 123 -28.66 6.96 17.00
N ALA A 124 -28.89 7.30 15.73
CA ALA A 124 -28.25 6.60 14.61
C ALA A 124 -26.72 6.67 14.73
N HIS A 125 -26.04 5.54 14.49
CA HIS A 125 -24.57 5.48 14.53
C HIS A 125 -23.89 6.38 13.47
N SER A 126 -24.65 6.78 12.46
CA SER A 126 -24.22 7.70 11.40
C SER A 126 -24.52 9.17 11.71
N ALA A 127 -25.21 9.48 12.81
CA ALA A 127 -25.52 10.86 13.17
C ALA A 127 -24.28 11.55 13.76
N PRO A 128 -23.99 12.80 13.38
CA PRO A 128 -22.83 13.53 13.88
C PRO A 128 -22.98 13.78 15.38
N VAL A 129 -22.03 13.27 16.17
CA VAL A 129 -21.96 13.48 17.61
C VAL A 129 -21.50 14.92 17.88
N PRO A 130 -22.28 15.75 18.60
CA PRO A 130 -21.86 17.09 18.97
C PRO A 130 -20.56 17.07 19.78
N PRO A 131 -19.63 18.02 19.59
CA PRO A 131 -18.31 17.97 20.20
C PRO A 131 -18.32 17.91 21.73
N TYR A 132 -19.31 18.56 22.38
CA TYR A 132 -19.46 18.59 23.83
C TYR A 132 -19.85 17.24 24.45
N ILE A 133 -20.31 16.27 23.67
CA ILE A 133 -20.63 14.93 24.18
C ILE A 133 -19.35 14.23 24.64
N ARG A 134 -19.34 13.76 25.89
CA ARG A 134 -18.18 13.08 26.49
C ARG A 134 -18.21 11.57 26.26
N LEU A 135 -19.39 10.97 26.38
CA LEU A 135 -19.56 9.53 26.49
C LEU A 135 -20.42 9.01 25.35
N VAL A 136 -19.95 7.95 24.69
CA VAL A 136 -20.67 7.27 23.59
C VAL A 136 -20.73 5.77 23.89
N HIS A 137 -21.75 5.08 23.39
CA HIS A 137 -21.87 3.63 23.60
C HIS A 137 -20.67 2.88 23.00
N ASN A 138 -20.27 1.74 23.58
CA ASN A 138 -19.12 0.97 23.09
C ASN A 138 -19.23 0.60 21.59
N GLY A 139 -20.42 0.40 21.04
CA GLY A 139 -20.64 0.11 19.61
C GLY A 139 -20.43 1.31 18.68
N HIS A 140 -20.32 2.53 19.21
CA HIS A 140 -20.24 3.74 18.42
C HIS A 140 -18.84 3.94 17.80
N PRO A 141 -18.72 4.41 16.54
CA PRO A 141 -17.42 4.60 15.87
C PRO A 141 -16.51 5.61 16.58
N ASN A 142 -17.08 6.61 17.27
CA ASN A 142 -16.30 7.62 18.01
C ASN A 142 -15.90 7.18 19.43
N ALA A 143 -16.12 5.92 19.81
CA ALA A 143 -15.75 5.41 21.13
C ALA A 143 -14.23 5.24 21.22
N LEU A 144 -13.61 5.80 22.26
CA LEU A 144 -12.19 5.63 22.54
C LEU A 144 -11.94 4.22 23.10
N LYS A 145 -11.27 3.42 22.29
CA LYS A 145 -10.97 2.02 22.57
C LYS A 145 -9.49 1.72 22.44
N ASP A 146 -9.05 0.73 23.18
CA ASP A 146 -7.78 0.06 22.98
C ASP A 146 -7.84 -0.73 21.65
N PRO A 147 -6.94 -0.49 20.69
CA PRO A 147 -6.97 -1.14 19.39
C PRO A 147 -6.76 -2.66 19.45
N ALA A 148 -6.01 -3.15 20.45
CA ALA A 148 -5.65 -4.56 20.58
C ALA A 148 -6.76 -5.38 21.26
N THR A 149 -7.43 -4.81 22.25
CA THR A 149 -8.46 -5.51 23.03
C THR A 149 -9.89 -5.13 22.66
N GLY A 150 -10.08 -4.02 21.94
CA GLY A 150 -11.40 -3.44 21.66
C GLY A 150 -12.11 -2.89 22.90
N ALA A 151 -11.45 -2.91 24.06
CA ALA A 151 -11.99 -2.45 25.33
C ALA A 151 -11.94 -0.92 25.42
N CYS A 152 -12.89 -0.33 26.13
CA CYS A 152 -12.93 1.13 26.28
C CYS A 152 -11.87 1.61 27.26
N ILE A 153 -11.24 2.74 26.93
CA ILE A 153 -10.19 3.34 27.76
C ILE A 153 -10.84 4.33 28.74
N PRO A 154 -10.88 4.04 30.04
CA PRO A 154 -11.46 4.96 31.02
C PRO A 154 -10.50 6.11 31.38
N SER A 155 -11.07 7.22 31.84
CA SER A 155 -10.31 8.26 32.56
C SER A 155 -9.65 7.64 33.81
N PRO A 156 -8.39 7.97 34.16
CA PRO A 156 -7.71 7.37 35.33
C PRO A 156 -8.38 7.70 36.66
N TYR A 157 -9.01 8.88 36.76
CA TYR A 157 -9.72 9.33 37.96
C TYR A 157 -11.11 9.88 37.59
N PRO A 158 -12.04 9.02 37.15
CA PRO A 158 -13.35 9.45 36.71
C PRO A 158 -14.18 9.95 37.90
N SER A 159 -14.98 10.99 37.68
CA SER A 159 -16.01 11.35 38.66
C SER A 159 -17.01 10.19 38.87
N PRO A 160 -17.69 10.09 40.02
CA PRO A 160 -18.61 8.98 40.31
C PRO A 160 -19.71 8.79 39.25
N SER A 161 -20.19 9.88 38.66
CA SER A 161 -21.19 9.84 37.58
C SER A 161 -20.64 9.21 36.30
N VAL A 162 -19.39 9.51 35.94
CA VAL A 162 -18.72 8.95 34.77
C VAL A 162 -18.37 7.47 34.98
N ALA A 163 -17.87 7.12 36.17
CA ALA A 163 -17.59 5.74 36.53
C ALA A 163 -18.85 4.84 36.41
N ALA A 164 -20.02 5.37 36.80
CA ALA A 164 -21.30 4.67 36.62
C ALA A 164 -21.65 4.47 35.14
N GLN A 165 -21.31 5.39 34.25
CA GLN A 165 -21.56 5.23 32.80
C GLN A 165 -20.63 4.20 32.17
N TYR A 166 -19.38 4.09 32.61
CA TYR A 166 -18.50 3.00 32.18
C TYR A 166 -19.09 1.63 32.52
N ALA A 167 -19.67 1.49 33.72
CA ALA A 167 -20.36 0.28 34.12
C ALA A 167 -21.62 -0.02 33.26
N ASN A 168 -22.21 1.03 32.66
CA ASN A 168 -23.34 0.91 31.73
C ASN A 168 -22.93 0.71 30.26
N GLY A 169 -21.65 0.41 29.98
CA GLY A 169 -21.17 0.12 28.62
C GLY A 169 -20.87 1.35 27.76
N TYR A 170 -20.75 2.53 28.38
CA TYR A 170 -20.30 3.75 27.69
C TYR A 170 -18.79 3.91 27.78
N CYS A 171 -18.27 4.57 26.76
CA CYS A 171 -16.86 4.80 26.54
C CYS A 171 -16.63 6.29 26.37
N GLU A 172 -15.46 6.76 26.80
CA GLU A 172 -15.00 8.11 26.49
C GLU A 172 -15.00 8.32 24.97
N VAL A 173 -15.37 9.51 24.51
CA VAL A 173 -15.24 9.87 23.10
C VAL A 173 -13.77 10.04 22.74
N MET A 174 -13.39 9.66 21.53
CA MET A 174 -12.08 10.00 20.96
C MET A 174 -11.83 11.51 21.06
N ALA A 175 -10.57 11.91 21.21
CA ALA A 175 -10.23 13.32 21.35
C ALA A 175 -10.77 14.14 20.17
N ASN A 176 -11.36 15.29 20.50
CA ASN A 176 -11.97 16.21 19.55
C ASN A 176 -11.66 17.65 19.98
N CYS A 177 -12.27 18.65 19.32
CA CYS A 177 -11.98 20.05 19.64
C CYS A 177 -12.41 20.48 21.05
N TYR A 178 -13.29 19.70 21.71
CA TYR A 178 -13.82 19.95 23.04
C TYR A 178 -13.16 19.07 24.10
N TRP A 179 -12.92 17.79 23.82
CA TRP A 179 -12.32 16.83 24.75
C TRP A 179 -10.89 16.47 24.34
N ASN A 180 -9.91 16.82 25.18
CA ASN A 180 -8.51 16.43 25.01
C ASN A 180 -8.28 14.93 25.18
N ASP A 181 -7.13 14.40 24.76
CA ASP A 181 -6.76 13.00 25.04
C ASP A 181 -6.78 12.64 26.53
N ILE A 182 -6.97 11.36 26.82
CA ILE A 182 -6.84 10.83 28.17
C ILE A 182 -5.35 10.68 28.50
N VAL A 183 -4.91 11.46 29.49
CA VAL A 183 -3.55 11.36 30.03
C VAL A 183 -3.53 10.25 31.09
N ARG A 184 -2.88 9.12 30.79
CA ARG A 184 -2.92 7.89 31.63
C ARG A 184 -2.41 8.09 33.06
N ASN A 185 -1.57 9.09 33.30
CA ASN A 185 -1.01 9.44 34.60
C ASN A 185 -1.59 10.74 35.19
N ALA A 186 -2.71 11.24 34.65
CA ALA A 186 -3.40 12.40 35.23
C ALA A 186 -3.87 12.07 36.65
N THR A 187 -3.86 13.04 37.56
CA THR A 187 -4.35 12.91 38.95
C THR A 187 -5.77 13.43 39.14
N THR A 188 -6.42 13.86 38.05
CA THR A 188 -7.76 14.46 38.04
C THR A 188 -8.57 13.88 36.89
N ASP A 189 -9.90 14.02 36.96
CA ASP A 189 -10.78 13.62 35.85
C ASP A 189 -10.47 14.40 34.57
N ARG A 190 -10.82 13.83 33.42
CA ARG A 190 -10.69 14.44 32.10
C ARG A 190 -11.50 15.73 32.05
N SER A 191 -10.82 16.84 31.72
CA SER A 191 -11.44 18.16 31.61
C SER A 191 -11.66 18.55 30.14
N PRO A 192 -12.68 19.39 29.86
CA PRO A 192 -12.84 19.96 28.53
C PRO A 192 -11.73 20.97 28.24
N THR A 193 -11.41 21.10 26.95
CA THR A 193 -10.38 21.97 26.37
C THR A 193 -10.72 23.45 26.56
N TYR A 194 -12.01 23.78 26.48
CA TYR A 194 -12.60 25.03 26.94
C TYR A 194 -14.05 24.72 27.37
N SER A 195 -14.55 25.41 28.39
CA SER A 195 -15.97 25.36 28.75
C SER A 195 -16.47 26.78 28.97
N ILE A 196 -17.72 27.04 28.59
CA ILE A 196 -18.39 28.33 28.85
C ILE A 196 -18.87 28.45 30.30
N LEU A 197 -18.81 27.36 31.08
CA LEU A 197 -19.62 27.19 32.30
C LEU A 197 -18.87 26.53 33.45
N GLN A 198 -17.92 25.65 33.13
CA GLN A 198 -16.93 25.20 34.11
C GLN A 198 -15.83 26.25 34.14
N ALA A 199 -15.53 26.79 35.33
CA ALA A 199 -14.30 27.55 35.57
C ALA A 199 -13.09 26.61 35.46
N THR A 200 -12.90 26.06 34.27
CA THR A 200 -11.71 25.31 33.91
C THR A 200 -10.62 26.36 33.78
N ALA A 201 -9.59 26.22 34.61
CA ALA A 201 -8.35 26.92 34.35
C ALA A 201 -7.97 26.59 32.91
N PRO A 202 -7.60 27.59 32.09
CA PRO A 202 -7.05 27.30 30.76
C PRO A 202 -6.00 26.21 30.92
N THR A 203 -6.00 25.22 30.03
CA THR A 203 -4.82 24.36 29.91
C THR A 203 -3.61 25.27 29.68
N ASP A 204 -2.42 24.85 30.08
CA ASP A 204 -1.20 25.66 29.91
C ASP A 204 -0.97 26.10 28.45
N THR A 205 -1.69 25.50 27.49
CA THR A 205 -1.56 25.69 26.04
C THR A 205 -2.70 26.47 25.36
N LEU A 206 -3.90 26.62 25.94
CA LEU A 206 -5.06 27.25 25.26
C LEU A 206 -5.76 28.35 26.08
N PRO A 207 -6.20 29.47 25.45
CA PRO A 207 -6.85 30.58 26.14
C PRO A 207 -8.32 30.31 26.48
N SER A 208 -8.89 31.07 27.42
CA SER A 208 -10.34 31.09 27.64
C SER A 208 -11.09 31.68 26.43
N LEU A 209 -12.38 31.36 26.28
CA LEU A 209 -13.20 31.88 25.16
C LEU A 209 -13.24 33.42 25.10
N VAL A 210 -13.28 34.08 26.26
CA VAL A 210 -13.24 35.55 26.35
C VAL A 210 -11.93 36.09 25.80
N LEU A 211 -10.81 35.49 26.20
CA LEU A 211 -9.49 35.89 25.73
C LEU A 211 -9.28 35.55 24.24
N ALA A 212 -9.84 34.44 23.77
CA ALA A 212 -9.85 34.06 22.36
C ALA A 212 -10.61 35.09 21.50
N LYS A 213 -11.83 35.48 21.90
CA LYS A 213 -12.63 36.51 21.22
C LYS A 213 -11.92 37.87 21.22
N ALA A 214 -11.28 38.25 22.32
CA ALA A 214 -10.48 39.47 22.40
C ALA A 214 -9.28 39.43 21.42
N THR A 215 -8.55 38.30 21.39
CA THR A 215 -7.40 38.09 20.50
C THR A 215 -7.80 38.18 19.03
N LEU A 216 -8.92 37.56 18.64
CA LEU A 216 -9.46 37.65 17.27
C LEU A 216 -9.87 39.08 16.90
N MET A 217 -10.47 39.81 17.83
CA MET A 217 -10.83 41.20 17.60
C MET A 217 -9.60 42.10 17.44
N ASP A 218 -8.56 41.90 18.23
CA ASP A 218 -7.33 42.68 18.12
C ASP A 218 -6.57 42.34 16.83
N TRP A 219 -6.58 41.07 16.41
CA TRP A 219 -6.12 40.68 15.08
C TRP A 219 -6.91 41.38 13.97
N ALA A 220 -8.24 41.38 14.03
CA ALA A 220 -9.08 42.03 13.02
C ALA A 220 -8.84 43.56 12.94
N LYS A 221 -8.63 44.22 14.08
CA LYS A 221 -8.22 45.63 14.12
C LYS A 221 -6.84 45.84 13.48
N SER A 222 -5.89 44.91 13.69
CA SER A 222 -4.57 45.00 13.07
C SER A 222 -4.62 44.89 11.53
N VAL A 223 -5.54 44.07 10.99
CA VAL A 223 -5.78 43.95 9.54
C VAL A 223 -6.41 45.24 9.02
N SER A 224 -7.40 45.79 9.74
CA SER A 224 -8.13 46.98 9.29
C SER A 224 -7.22 48.20 9.16
N ILE A 225 -6.18 48.35 9.99
CA ILE A 225 -5.19 49.43 9.89
C ILE A 225 -4.48 49.43 8.51
N CYS A 226 -4.29 48.27 7.88
CA CYS A 226 -3.62 48.17 6.58
C CYS A 226 -4.53 48.55 5.41
N VAL A 227 -5.83 48.29 5.53
CA VAL A 227 -6.83 48.50 4.47
C VAL A 227 -7.49 49.87 4.59
N ALA A 228 -7.60 50.41 5.82
CA ALA A 228 -8.28 51.66 6.12
C ALA A 228 -7.78 52.86 5.31
N PRO A 229 -6.45 53.07 5.08
CA PRO A 229 -5.99 54.20 4.27
C PRO A 229 -6.57 54.20 2.86
N ALA A 230 -6.64 53.06 2.19
CA ALA A 230 -7.20 52.95 0.85
C ALA A 230 -8.71 53.23 0.84
N ILE A 231 -9.46 52.69 1.81
CA ILE A 231 -10.91 52.92 1.93
C ILE A 231 -11.20 54.39 2.26
N VAL A 232 -10.52 54.96 3.25
CA VAL A 232 -10.71 56.36 3.67
C VAL A 232 -10.37 57.31 2.52
N LEU A 233 -9.25 57.10 1.83
CA LEU A 233 -8.91 57.89 0.65
C LEU A 233 -9.94 57.72 -0.47
N GLY A 234 -10.42 56.50 -0.75
CA GLY A 234 -11.48 56.25 -1.72
C GLY A 234 -12.77 57.01 -1.40
N VAL A 235 -13.25 56.92 -0.16
CA VAL A 235 -14.46 57.62 0.31
C VAL A 235 -14.27 59.14 0.28
N LEU A 236 -13.15 59.66 0.77
CA LEU A 236 -12.84 61.09 0.72
C LEU A 236 -12.78 61.59 -0.73
N CYS A 237 -12.19 60.82 -1.63
CA CYS A 237 -12.12 61.16 -3.04
C CYS A 237 -13.50 61.13 -3.71
N LEU A 238 -14.36 60.16 -3.37
CA LEU A 238 -15.75 60.11 -3.83
C LEU A 238 -16.53 61.34 -3.34
N LEU A 239 -16.48 61.64 -2.04
CA LEU A 239 -17.19 62.78 -1.45
C LEU A 239 -16.71 64.12 -2.00
N THR A 240 -15.39 64.30 -2.14
CA THR A 240 -14.81 65.52 -2.74
C THR A 240 -15.15 65.65 -4.22
N THR A 241 -15.22 64.54 -4.97
CA THR A 241 -15.68 64.53 -6.37
C THR A 241 -17.13 64.95 -6.47
N LEU A 242 -18.01 64.36 -5.66
CA LEU A 242 -19.44 64.70 -5.64
C LEU A 242 -19.68 66.17 -5.24
N LEU A 243 -18.97 66.64 -4.21
CA LEU A 243 -19.01 68.04 -3.78
C LEU A 243 -18.51 68.96 -4.90
N PHE A 244 -17.38 68.64 -5.55
CA PHE A 244 -16.84 69.42 -6.65
C PHE A 244 -17.81 69.49 -7.83
N LEU A 245 -18.41 68.36 -8.23
CA LEU A 245 -19.41 68.31 -9.29
C LEU A 245 -20.66 69.10 -8.91
N CYS A 246 -21.17 68.96 -7.69
CA CYS A 246 -22.32 69.73 -7.20
C CYS A 246 -22.05 71.24 -7.17
N CYS A 247 -20.93 71.67 -6.58
CA CYS A 247 -20.54 73.08 -6.54
C CYS A 247 -20.31 73.67 -7.94
N ARG A 248 -19.79 72.88 -8.89
CA ARG A 248 -19.51 73.30 -10.26
C ARG A 248 -20.77 73.30 -11.15
N CYS A 249 -21.64 72.31 -11.00
CA CYS A 249 -22.85 72.14 -11.82
C CYS A 249 -24.02 72.99 -11.30
N CYS A 250 -24.26 73.00 -9.98
CA CYS A 250 -25.42 73.64 -9.36
C CYS A 250 -25.13 75.06 -8.87
N CYS A 251 -23.95 75.31 -8.29
CA CYS A 251 -23.63 76.61 -7.67
C CYS A 251 -22.74 77.52 -8.53
N ASN A 252 -22.18 77.02 -9.65
CA ASN A 252 -21.13 77.68 -10.45
C ASN A 252 -19.94 78.20 -9.58
N LYS A 253 -19.75 77.63 -8.39
CA LYS A 253 -18.62 77.89 -7.47
C LYS A 253 -17.54 76.82 -7.68
N CYS A 254 -16.44 76.87 -6.92
CA CYS A 254 -15.28 75.99 -7.10
C CYS A 254 -14.63 76.14 -8.49
N GLY A 255 -14.39 77.41 -8.83
CA GLY A 255 -13.60 77.85 -9.96
C GLY A 255 -14.36 78.15 -11.26
N GLY A 256 -15.69 78.07 -11.29
CA GLY A 256 -16.53 78.65 -12.35
C GLY A 256 -16.44 78.01 -13.75
N ARG A 257 -17.46 78.18 -14.58
CA ARG A 257 -17.49 77.68 -15.98
C ARG A 257 -16.56 78.46 -16.92
N SER A 258 -16.24 79.71 -16.60
CA SER A 258 -15.53 80.67 -17.46
C SER A 258 -14.11 80.97 -16.96
N ALA A 259 -13.22 81.34 -17.89
CA ALA A 259 -11.85 81.73 -17.57
C ALA A 259 -11.79 83.16 -16.99
N SER A 260 -10.73 83.48 -16.25
CA SER A 260 -10.58 84.83 -15.68
C SER A 260 -10.52 85.89 -16.79
N PRO A 261 -11.31 86.97 -16.71
CA PRO A 261 -11.30 88.04 -17.70
C PRO A 261 -9.93 88.75 -17.77
N ARG A 262 -9.11 88.66 -16.71
CA ARG A 262 -7.76 89.21 -16.68
C ARG A 262 -6.73 88.33 -17.37
N GLY A 263 -7.01 87.11 -17.86
CA GLY A 263 -5.99 86.21 -18.42
C GLY A 263 -4.96 85.67 -17.40
N TYR A 264 -4.07 84.77 -17.83
CA TYR A 264 -3.07 84.08 -16.98
C TYR A 264 -1.63 84.28 -17.47
N SER A 265 -0.66 84.28 -16.54
CA SER A 265 0.78 84.39 -16.85
C SER A 265 1.39 83.07 -17.35
N CYS A 266 2.60 83.13 -17.94
CA CYS A 266 3.32 81.94 -18.44
C CYS A 266 3.62 80.93 -17.32
N MET A 267 4.11 81.37 -16.15
CA MET A 267 4.28 80.49 -14.99
C MET A 267 2.98 79.85 -14.53
N GLN A 268 1.86 80.58 -14.55
CA GLN A 268 0.57 80.04 -14.17
C GLN A 268 0.10 78.94 -15.14
N LYS A 269 0.50 78.97 -16.41
CA LYS A 269 0.19 77.90 -17.37
C LYS A 269 1.15 76.72 -17.27
N THR A 270 2.43 76.97 -17.02
CA THR A 270 3.51 75.96 -17.06
C THR A 270 3.54 75.07 -15.81
N VAL A 271 3.33 75.63 -14.61
CA VAL A 271 3.42 74.86 -13.35
C VAL A 271 2.49 73.63 -13.34
N PRO A 272 1.19 73.73 -13.70
CA PRO A 272 0.32 72.55 -13.75
C PRO A 272 0.75 71.49 -14.78
N VAL A 273 1.38 71.89 -15.89
CA VAL A 273 1.90 70.96 -16.91
C VAL A 273 3.08 70.16 -16.36
N VAL A 274 4.00 70.84 -15.66
CA VAL A 274 5.15 70.17 -15.01
C VAL A 274 4.67 69.18 -13.94
N VAL A 275 3.71 69.59 -13.08
CA VAL A 275 3.13 68.70 -12.06
C VAL A 275 2.45 67.49 -12.71
N PHE A 276 1.68 67.70 -13.78
CA PHE A 276 1.08 66.60 -14.54
C PHE A 276 2.14 65.63 -15.09
N ALA A 277 3.24 66.13 -15.66
CA ALA A 277 4.30 65.30 -16.20
C ALA A 277 5.04 64.49 -15.12
N VAL A 278 5.33 65.09 -13.96
CA VAL A 278 6.02 64.41 -12.84
C VAL A 278 5.16 63.27 -12.29
N PHE A 279 3.91 63.55 -11.92
CA PHE A 279 3.03 62.51 -11.36
C PHE A 279 2.61 61.47 -12.41
N GLY A 280 2.46 61.87 -13.67
CA GLY A 280 2.27 60.94 -14.79
C GLY A 280 3.45 60.00 -14.97
N GLY A 281 4.69 60.50 -14.89
CA GLY A 281 5.90 59.68 -14.92
C GLY A 281 5.98 58.68 -13.77
N VAL A 282 5.59 59.09 -12.55
CA VAL A 282 5.50 58.19 -11.39
C VAL A 282 4.48 57.08 -11.62
N ILE A 283 3.29 57.39 -12.14
CA ILE A 283 2.25 56.39 -12.45
C ILE A 283 2.78 55.36 -13.47
N ILE A 284 3.46 55.82 -14.54
CA ILE A 284 4.07 54.92 -15.53
C ILE A 284 5.11 54.00 -14.87
N GLY A 285 5.97 54.54 -14.00
CA GLY A 285 6.94 53.75 -13.23
C GLY A 285 6.28 52.69 -12.34
N LEU A 286 5.19 53.07 -11.64
CA LEU A 286 4.40 52.13 -10.82
C LEU A 286 3.74 51.04 -11.67
N THR A 287 3.28 51.35 -12.89
CA THR A 287 2.75 50.34 -13.81
C THR A 287 3.84 49.35 -14.24
N LEU A 288 5.05 49.82 -14.56
CA LEU A 288 6.17 48.94 -14.89
C LEU A 288 6.56 48.03 -13.72
N CYS A 289 6.56 48.55 -12.50
CA CYS A 289 6.76 47.75 -11.29
C CYS A 289 5.67 46.69 -11.12
N ALA A 290 4.39 47.05 -11.31
CA ALA A 290 3.28 46.09 -11.22
C ALA A 290 3.39 44.98 -12.28
N LEU A 291 3.90 45.29 -13.48
CA LEU A 291 4.15 44.29 -14.52
C LEU A 291 5.27 43.31 -14.15
N LEU A 292 6.33 43.78 -13.51
CA LEU A 292 7.38 42.93 -12.99
C LEU A 292 6.82 41.93 -11.96
N TYR A 293 6.01 42.41 -11.02
CA TYR A 293 5.37 41.55 -10.01
C TYR A 293 4.31 40.61 -10.60
N ASN A 294 3.63 40.99 -11.68
CA ASN A 294 2.75 40.07 -12.40
C ASN A 294 3.49 38.84 -12.94
N ASN A 295 4.71 39.01 -13.47
CA ASN A 295 5.49 37.85 -13.93
C ASN A 295 5.83 36.93 -12.75
N VAL A 296 6.20 37.49 -11.60
CA VAL A 296 6.43 36.71 -10.37
C VAL A 296 5.16 35.95 -9.95
N ILE A 297 3.99 36.61 -9.98
CA ILE A 297 2.69 35.98 -9.66
C ILE A 297 2.41 34.80 -10.59
N VAL A 298 2.62 34.97 -11.90
CA VAL A 298 2.39 33.92 -12.90
C VAL A 298 3.32 32.73 -12.66
N ASP A 299 4.63 32.98 -12.55
CA ASP A 299 5.62 31.93 -12.33
C ASP A 299 5.35 31.18 -11.01
N SER A 300 4.91 31.89 -9.97
CA SER A 300 4.56 31.29 -8.68
C SER A 300 3.31 30.43 -8.76
N ILE A 301 2.29 30.84 -9.51
CA ILE A 301 1.06 30.05 -9.70
C ILE A 301 1.34 28.80 -10.54
N ASP A 302 2.17 28.89 -11.58
CA ASP A 302 2.55 27.73 -12.37
C ASP A 302 3.34 26.71 -11.54
N ARG A 303 4.24 27.19 -10.66
CA ARG A 303 4.92 26.34 -9.66
C ARG A 303 3.94 25.74 -8.67
N LEU A 304 2.98 26.51 -8.15
CA LEU A 304 1.94 26.00 -7.25
C LEU A 304 1.15 24.86 -7.87
N PHE A 305 0.72 24.99 -9.13
CA PHE A 305 0.07 23.87 -9.82
C PHE A 305 1.02 22.67 -9.91
N GLY A 306 2.27 22.88 -10.33
CA GLY A 306 3.28 21.82 -10.37
C GLY A 306 3.47 21.09 -9.04
N ASP A 307 3.59 21.84 -7.94
CA ASP A 307 3.77 21.31 -6.58
C ASP A 307 2.53 20.54 -6.10
N VAL A 308 1.32 21.06 -6.35
CA VAL A 308 0.07 20.36 -5.98
C VAL A 308 -0.11 19.08 -6.80
N LEU A 309 0.11 19.12 -8.12
CA LEU A 309 0.05 17.91 -8.94
C LEU A 309 1.12 16.90 -8.50
N GLY A 310 2.33 17.36 -8.18
CA GLY A 310 3.41 16.54 -7.63
C GLY A 310 3.03 15.89 -6.31
N LEU A 311 2.36 16.60 -5.40
CA LEU A 311 1.86 16.04 -4.15
C LEU A 311 0.83 14.94 -4.40
N VAL A 312 -0.15 15.19 -5.27
CA VAL A 312 -1.23 14.23 -5.57
C VAL A 312 -0.66 12.97 -6.22
N GLN A 313 0.23 13.12 -7.21
CA GLN A 313 0.91 12.00 -7.86
C GLN A 313 1.82 11.24 -6.90
N GLY A 314 2.52 11.96 -6.03
CA GLY A 314 3.35 11.38 -4.97
C GLY A 314 2.54 10.53 -4.00
N ILE A 315 1.36 11.02 -3.57
CA ILE A 315 0.45 10.26 -2.70
C ILE A 315 -0.03 8.98 -3.40
N VAL A 316 -0.46 9.06 -4.66
CA VAL A 316 -0.91 7.88 -5.43
C VAL A 316 0.22 6.87 -5.62
N ALA A 317 1.43 7.32 -5.96
CA ALA A 317 2.59 6.44 -6.11
C ALA A 317 3.00 5.79 -4.78
N TRP A 318 2.97 6.56 -3.70
CA TRP A 318 3.24 6.07 -2.34
C TRP A 318 2.22 5.01 -1.91
N ILE A 319 0.93 5.26 -2.13
CA ILE A 319 -0.15 4.28 -1.91
C ILE A 319 0.15 2.97 -2.64
N HIS A 320 0.49 3.03 -3.92
CA HIS A 320 0.75 1.83 -4.71
C HIS A 320 2.02 1.08 -4.26
N SER A 321 3.05 1.81 -3.81
CA SER A 321 4.27 1.22 -3.24
C SER A 321 4.01 0.49 -1.91
N ALA A 322 3.02 0.94 -1.14
CA ALA A 322 2.58 0.28 0.08
C ALA A 322 1.64 -0.91 -0.19
N GLU A 323 0.79 -0.82 -1.21
CA GLU A 323 -0.19 -1.85 -1.59
C GLU A 323 0.48 -3.10 -2.19
N THR A 324 1.42 -2.90 -3.11
CA THR A 324 2.00 -3.99 -3.92
C THR A 324 2.60 -5.13 -3.07
N PRO A 325 3.42 -4.84 -2.04
CA PRO A 325 3.97 -5.91 -1.20
C PRO A 325 2.89 -6.66 -0.41
N LEU A 326 1.84 -5.97 0.06
CA LEU A 326 0.75 -6.62 0.79
C LEU A 326 -0.07 -7.57 -0.10
N VAL A 327 -0.33 -7.16 -1.34
CA VAL A 327 -0.99 -8.00 -2.35
C VAL A 327 -0.13 -9.24 -2.65
N HIS A 328 1.19 -9.06 -2.79
CA HIS A 328 2.10 -10.17 -3.03
C HIS A 328 2.16 -11.14 -1.84
N VAL A 329 2.14 -10.65 -0.59
CA VAL A 329 2.00 -11.51 0.61
C VAL A 329 0.76 -12.38 0.53
N ARG A 330 -0.40 -11.79 0.23
CA ARG A 330 -1.67 -12.52 0.10
C ARG A 330 -1.56 -13.62 -0.96
N ASP A 331 -1.06 -13.27 -2.14
CA ASP A 331 -0.98 -14.19 -3.28
C ASP A 331 0.08 -15.31 -3.03
N SER A 332 1.18 -14.99 -2.35
CA SER A 332 2.23 -15.93 -1.96
C SER A 332 1.76 -16.93 -0.89
N VAL A 333 1.01 -16.45 0.11
CA VAL A 333 0.35 -17.32 1.10
C VAL A 333 -0.69 -18.21 0.42
N GLU A 334 -1.52 -17.67 -0.48
CA GLU A 334 -2.52 -18.43 -1.24
C GLU A 334 -1.87 -19.52 -2.12
N GLY A 335 -0.81 -19.18 -2.84
CA GLY A 335 -0.06 -20.13 -3.67
C GLY A 335 0.61 -21.23 -2.83
N SER A 336 1.23 -20.87 -1.71
CA SER A 336 1.91 -21.82 -0.81
C SER A 336 0.93 -22.78 -0.15
N VAL A 337 -0.22 -22.29 0.32
CA VAL A 337 -1.30 -23.12 0.89
C VAL A 337 -1.87 -24.07 -0.18
N SER A 338 -2.06 -23.59 -1.40
CA SER A 338 -2.51 -24.43 -2.52
C SER A 338 -1.50 -25.52 -2.87
N ALA A 339 -0.21 -25.19 -2.88
CA ALA A 339 0.88 -26.15 -3.12
C ALA A 339 0.97 -27.21 -2.01
N ILE A 340 0.94 -26.79 -0.74
CA ILE A 340 0.92 -27.71 0.41
C ILE A 340 -0.29 -28.63 0.36
N SER A 341 -1.49 -28.07 0.10
CA SER A 341 -2.72 -28.86 -0.05
C SER A 341 -2.62 -29.89 -1.18
N SER A 342 -2.10 -29.50 -2.34
CA SER A 342 -1.89 -30.44 -3.46
C SER A 342 -0.92 -31.56 -3.11
N GLN A 343 0.19 -31.26 -2.43
CA GLN A 343 1.16 -32.26 -2.00
C GLN A 343 0.56 -33.24 -0.97
N LEU A 344 -0.20 -32.72 -0.01
CA LEU A 344 -0.89 -33.52 1.01
C LEU A 344 -2.05 -34.36 0.43
N VAL A 345 -2.75 -33.90 -0.61
CA VAL A 345 -3.76 -34.72 -1.30
C VAL A 345 -3.09 -35.85 -2.10
N SER A 346 -1.90 -35.61 -2.65
CA SER A 346 -1.13 -36.64 -3.37
C SER A 346 -0.48 -37.69 -2.45
N SER A 347 -0.55 -37.53 -1.13
CA SER A 347 0.10 -38.42 -0.16
C SER A 347 -0.65 -39.73 0.11
N GLY A 348 -1.56 -40.15 -0.78
CA GLY A 348 -2.28 -41.43 -0.68
C GLY A 348 -1.36 -42.67 -0.71
N PHE A 349 -0.10 -42.50 -1.13
CA PHE A 349 0.93 -43.54 -1.01
C PHE A 349 1.29 -43.87 0.44
N ILE A 350 0.97 -43.01 1.42
CA ILE A 350 1.26 -43.26 2.84
C ILE A 350 0.39 -44.41 3.36
N GLU A 351 -0.91 -44.33 3.12
CA GLU A 351 -1.90 -45.34 3.51
C GLU A 351 -1.69 -46.65 2.74
N ASN A 352 -1.58 -46.58 1.41
CA ASN A 352 -1.37 -47.75 0.57
C ASN A 352 0.02 -48.39 0.76
N GLY A 353 1.03 -47.58 1.09
CA GLY A 353 2.39 -48.03 1.34
C GLY A 353 2.48 -48.87 2.60
N LEU A 354 1.88 -48.42 3.71
CA LEU A 354 1.98 -49.14 4.97
C LEU A 354 1.17 -50.44 4.94
N HIS A 355 -0.04 -50.43 4.37
CA HIS A 355 -0.81 -51.65 4.10
C HIS A 355 -0.09 -52.60 3.14
N GLY A 356 0.64 -52.07 2.15
CA GLY A 356 1.43 -52.89 1.24
C GLY A 356 2.61 -53.60 1.92
N ILE A 357 3.29 -52.95 2.87
CA ILE A 357 4.36 -53.59 3.66
C ILE A 357 3.78 -54.74 4.50
N VAL A 358 2.64 -54.50 5.17
CA VAL A 358 1.93 -55.54 5.93
C VAL A 358 1.51 -56.71 5.03
N ALA A 359 0.93 -56.41 3.86
CA ALA A 359 0.52 -57.44 2.90
C ALA A 359 1.70 -58.29 2.40
N GLN A 360 2.86 -57.67 2.13
CA GLN A 360 4.07 -58.38 1.72
C GLN A 360 4.65 -59.25 2.84
N LEU A 361 4.59 -58.79 4.10
CA LEU A 361 4.96 -59.60 5.27
C LEU A 361 4.01 -60.77 5.52
N GLN A 362 2.71 -60.56 5.36
CA GLN A 362 1.71 -61.62 5.45
C GLN A 362 1.87 -62.65 4.32
N GLN A 363 2.18 -62.20 3.10
CA GLN A 363 2.50 -63.08 1.99
C GLN A 363 3.77 -63.90 2.28
N PHE A 364 4.82 -63.26 2.80
CA PHE A 364 6.04 -63.96 3.20
C PHE A 364 5.78 -65.01 4.31
N ALA A 365 4.96 -64.68 5.30
CA ALA A 365 4.53 -65.63 6.33
C ALA A 365 3.73 -66.81 5.73
N HIS A 366 2.83 -66.53 4.80
CA HIS A 366 2.05 -67.56 4.11
C HIS A 366 2.95 -68.49 3.27
N ASP A 367 3.90 -67.95 2.53
CA ASP A 367 4.82 -68.71 1.66
C ASP A 367 5.81 -69.59 2.45
N THR A 368 5.97 -69.34 3.75
CA THR A 368 6.88 -70.07 4.65
C THR A 368 6.16 -70.95 5.66
N ALA A 369 4.82 -70.93 5.69
CA ALA A 369 4.01 -71.73 6.59
C ALA A 369 3.92 -73.20 6.15
N ASP A 370 3.98 -74.11 7.13
CA ASP A 370 3.71 -75.55 6.97
C ASP A 370 4.51 -76.24 5.83
N VAL A 371 5.70 -75.73 5.53
CA VAL A 371 6.57 -76.26 4.49
C VAL A 371 7.12 -77.63 4.92
N VAL A 372 6.92 -78.62 4.05
CA VAL A 372 7.43 -79.99 4.21
C VAL A 372 8.44 -80.31 3.11
N LEU A 373 9.49 -81.03 3.48
CA LEU A 373 10.54 -81.47 2.55
C LEU A 373 10.56 -83.00 2.43
N PRO A 374 10.59 -83.57 1.20
CA PRO A 374 10.50 -82.88 -0.08
C PRO A 374 9.08 -82.34 -0.36
N HIS A 375 8.97 -81.34 -1.23
CA HIS A 375 7.70 -80.64 -1.47
C HIS A 375 6.56 -81.61 -1.85
N GLY A 376 5.41 -81.46 -1.17
CA GLY A 376 4.20 -82.25 -1.42
C GLY A 376 4.18 -83.65 -0.79
N CYS A 377 5.15 -83.98 0.06
CA CYS A 377 5.08 -85.19 0.87
C CYS A 377 4.01 -85.07 1.98
N VAL A 378 3.52 -86.21 2.46
CA VAL A 378 2.52 -86.28 3.55
C VAL A 378 3.15 -86.97 4.76
N GLU A 379 3.23 -86.24 5.87
CA GLU A 379 3.78 -86.72 7.14
C GLU A 379 3.04 -88.00 7.60
N GLY A 380 3.80 -89.03 7.98
CA GLY A 380 3.26 -90.32 8.43
C GLY A 380 2.79 -91.27 7.31
N VAL A 381 2.66 -90.78 6.07
CA VAL A 381 2.32 -91.59 4.88
C VAL A 381 3.57 -91.88 4.06
N ASP A 382 4.35 -90.85 3.74
CA ASP A 382 5.60 -91.01 3.01
C ASP A 382 6.75 -91.45 3.94
N VAL A 383 7.66 -92.27 3.41
CA VAL A 383 8.77 -92.85 4.19
C VAL A 383 9.76 -91.78 4.67
N ILE A 384 9.94 -90.72 3.88
CA ILE A 384 10.78 -89.58 4.20
C ILE A 384 9.98 -88.32 3.88
N CYS A 385 9.42 -87.71 4.93
CA CYS A 385 8.75 -86.42 4.90
C CYS A 385 9.10 -85.69 6.18
N ILE A 386 9.77 -84.55 6.06
CA ILE A 386 10.37 -83.85 7.19
C ILE A 386 9.73 -82.47 7.31
N PRO A 387 9.08 -82.17 8.44
CA PRO A 387 8.57 -80.83 8.70
C PRO A 387 9.76 -79.88 8.81
N CYS A 388 9.68 -78.75 8.12
CA CYS A 388 10.74 -77.75 8.18
C CYS A 388 10.58 -76.89 9.44
N GLU A 389 11.20 -77.30 10.54
CA GLU A 389 11.14 -76.54 11.81
C GLU A 389 11.69 -75.11 11.67
N VAL A 390 12.77 -74.95 10.89
CA VAL A 390 13.36 -73.64 10.57
C VAL A 390 12.37 -72.76 9.80
N CYS A 391 11.57 -73.33 8.90
CA CYS A 391 10.53 -72.60 8.16
C CYS A 391 9.40 -72.13 9.09
N SER A 392 9.03 -72.96 10.08
CA SER A 392 8.03 -72.61 11.09
C SER A 392 8.48 -71.44 11.96
N GLU A 393 9.75 -71.42 12.39
CA GLU A 393 10.31 -70.31 13.17
C GLU A 393 10.36 -69.01 12.35
N VAL A 394 10.78 -69.09 11.08
CA VAL A 394 10.78 -67.97 10.14
C VAL A 394 9.37 -67.42 9.91
N ASN A 395 8.37 -68.30 9.75
CA ASN A 395 6.97 -67.91 9.63
C ASN A 395 6.45 -67.20 10.89
N VAL A 396 6.75 -67.72 12.08
CA VAL A 396 6.34 -67.08 13.36
C VAL A 396 6.96 -65.69 13.49
N GLN A 397 8.23 -65.52 13.13
CA GLN A 397 8.89 -64.21 13.15
C GLN A 397 8.26 -63.24 12.13
N ALA A 398 7.98 -63.71 10.91
CA ALA A 398 7.32 -62.92 9.88
C ALA A 398 5.90 -62.49 10.28
N SER A 399 5.11 -63.41 10.85
CA SER A 399 3.75 -63.15 11.31
C SER A 399 3.72 -62.18 12.50
N ASN A 400 4.65 -62.32 13.44
CA ASN A 400 4.79 -61.38 14.55
C ASN A 400 5.18 -59.97 14.05
N ALA A 401 6.10 -59.87 13.09
CA ALA A 401 6.47 -58.60 12.45
C ALA A 401 5.28 -57.98 11.70
N ALA A 402 4.51 -58.79 10.95
CA ALA A 402 3.31 -58.34 10.26
C ALA A 402 2.25 -57.78 11.22
N ASN A 403 1.97 -58.48 12.32
CA ASN A 403 0.97 -58.09 13.31
C ASN A 403 1.38 -56.82 14.09
N GLN A 404 2.66 -56.70 14.45
CA GLN A 404 3.18 -55.48 15.09
C GLN A 404 3.10 -54.29 14.14
N MET A 405 3.43 -54.49 12.87
CA MET A 405 3.33 -53.45 11.85
C MET A 405 1.87 -53.06 11.56
N ASP A 406 0.93 -54.02 11.52
CA ASP A 406 -0.49 -53.75 11.30
C ASP A 406 -1.10 -52.90 12.43
N ALA A 407 -0.77 -53.22 13.68
CA ALA A 407 -1.21 -52.45 14.84
C ALA A 407 -0.61 -51.02 14.85
N ALA A 408 0.70 -50.90 14.58
CA ALA A 408 1.36 -49.60 14.48
C ALA A 408 0.88 -48.80 13.25
N ALA A 409 0.49 -49.48 12.18
CA ALA A 409 -0.02 -48.87 10.96
C ALA A 409 -1.39 -48.23 11.15
N ALA A 410 -2.32 -48.91 11.83
CA ALA A 410 -3.65 -48.36 12.08
C ALA A 410 -3.59 -47.07 12.90
N ASP A 411 -2.83 -47.06 14.01
CA ASP A 411 -2.67 -45.88 14.87
C ASP A 411 -1.86 -44.78 14.18
N GLY A 412 -0.78 -45.14 13.49
CA GLY A 412 0.08 -44.21 12.76
C GLY A 412 -0.62 -43.53 11.58
N ILE A 413 -1.42 -44.28 10.80
CA ILE A 413 -2.23 -43.73 9.70
C ILE A 413 -3.28 -42.77 10.25
N SER A 414 -3.97 -43.12 11.34
CA SER A 414 -4.97 -42.25 11.96
C SER A 414 -4.36 -40.94 12.46
N GLN A 415 -3.19 -41.00 13.11
CA GLN A 415 -2.46 -39.80 13.55
C GLN A 415 -1.98 -38.95 12.37
N LEU A 416 -1.48 -39.56 11.29
CA LEU A 416 -1.05 -38.85 10.09
C LEU A 416 -2.22 -38.20 9.35
N GLN A 417 -3.38 -38.86 9.26
CA GLN A 417 -4.60 -38.29 8.69
C GLN A 417 -5.12 -37.11 9.52
N SER A 418 -5.15 -37.24 10.85
CA SER A 418 -5.53 -36.15 11.76
C SER A 418 -4.57 -34.96 11.65
N THR A 419 -3.27 -35.24 11.58
CA THR A 419 -2.22 -34.20 11.41
C THR A 419 -2.36 -33.51 10.06
N ARG A 420 -2.58 -34.26 8.97
CA ARG A 420 -2.87 -33.72 7.64
C ARG A 420 -4.09 -32.80 7.67
N ASP A 421 -5.21 -33.26 8.22
CA ASP A 421 -6.45 -32.49 8.23
C ASP A 421 -6.34 -31.24 9.12
N THR A 422 -5.58 -31.32 10.22
CA THR A 422 -5.29 -30.18 11.09
C THR A 422 -4.41 -29.16 10.38
N ILE A 423 -3.32 -29.61 9.74
CA ILE A 423 -2.43 -28.75 8.94
C ILE A 423 -3.23 -28.07 7.83
N VAL A 424 -4.03 -28.80 7.05
CA VAL A 424 -4.85 -28.23 5.98
C VAL A 424 -5.85 -27.20 6.51
N ARG A 425 -6.58 -27.48 7.60
CA ARG A 425 -7.51 -26.50 8.19
C ARG A 425 -6.78 -25.26 8.70
N THR A 426 -5.72 -25.42 9.49
CA THR A 426 -4.97 -24.29 10.04
C THR A 426 -4.36 -23.43 8.93
N LEU A 427 -3.82 -24.03 7.86
CA LEU A 427 -3.31 -23.28 6.71
C LEU A 427 -4.41 -22.53 5.93
N VAL A 428 -5.59 -23.14 5.75
CA VAL A 428 -6.74 -22.50 5.09
C VAL A 428 -7.31 -21.37 5.95
N ASP A 429 -7.48 -21.58 7.26
CA ASP A 429 -7.99 -20.54 8.16
C ASP A 429 -7.01 -19.36 8.28
N THR A 430 -5.69 -19.64 8.32
CA THR A 430 -4.66 -18.60 8.32
C THR A 430 -4.64 -17.84 6.99
N LYS A 431 -4.78 -18.54 5.85
CA LYS A 431 -4.91 -17.93 4.52
C LYS A 431 -6.09 -16.97 4.49
N ASP A 432 -7.27 -17.40 4.88
CA ASP A 432 -8.50 -16.61 4.80
C ASP A 432 -8.45 -15.41 5.75
N SER A 433 -7.82 -15.57 6.94
CA SER A 433 -7.58 -14.48 7.88
C SER A 433 -6.62 -13.42 7.34
N ILE A 434 -5.47 -13.84 6.79
CA ILE A 434 -4.48 -12.93 6.16
C ILE A 434 -5.10 -12.22 4.97
N LYS A 435 -5.80 -12.96 4.09
CA LYS A 435 -6.48 -12.42 2.93
C LYS A 435 -7.53 -11.38 3.29
N SER A 436 -8.41 -11.69 4.24
CA SER A 436 -9.45 -10.75 4.71
C SER A 436 -8.84 -9.47 5.28
N THR A 437 -7.78 -9.59 6.07
CA THR A 437 -7.08 -8.44 6.69
C THR A 437 -6.37 -7.58 5.63
N VAL A 438 -5.66 -8.22 4.69
CA VAL A 438 -4.98 -7.52 3.59
C VAL A 438 -6.00 -6.86 2.66
N ASP A 439 -7.05 -7.57 2.24
CA ASP A 439 -8.08 -7.02 1.35
C ASP A 439 -8.84 -5.86 2.02
N ALA A 440 -9.10 -5.91 3.33
CA ALA A 440 -9.68 -4.78 4.06
C ALA A 440 -8.74 -3.56 4.06
N GLY A 441 -7.45 -3.75 4.30
CA GLY A 441 -6.44 -2.68 4.25
C GLY A 441 -6.28 -2.09 2.85
N VAL A 442 -6.16 -2.95 1.83
CA VAL A 442 -6.07 -2.55 0.42
C VAL A 442 -7.32 -1.82 -0.02
N ASN A 443 -8.52 -2.27 0.34
CA ASN A 443 -9.78 -1.60 0.00
C ASN A 443 -9.92 -0.24 0.69
N ALA A 444 -9.48 -0.11 1.95
CA ALA A 444 -9.47 1.18 2.65
C ALA A 444 -8.55 2.19 1.95
N VAL A 445 -7.38 1.74 1.50
CA VAL A 445 -6.40 2.57 0.79
C VAL A 445 -6.85 2.89 -0.64
N ASN A 446 -7.36 1.91 -1.38
CA ASN A 446 -7.91 2.08 -2.73
C ASN A 446 -9.16 2.96 -2.76
N GLY A 447 -9.87 3.09 -1.64
CA GLY A 447 -10.96 4.07 -1.48
C GLY A 447 -10.50 5.52 -1.62
N PHE A 448 -9.23 5.84 -1.35
CA PHE A 448 -8.68 7.19 -1.48
C PHE A 448 -8.13 7.50 -2.87
N THR A 449 -7.64 6.49 -3.60
CA THR A 449 -7.12 6.63 -4.97
C THR A 449 -8.04 7.41 -5.91
N PRO A 450 -9.36 7.13 -6.03
CA PRO A 450 -10.24 7.88 -6.92
C PRO A 450 -10.40 9.36 -6.50
N LEU A 451 -10.34 9.67 -5.20
CA LEU A 451 -10.40 11.07 -4.73
C LEU A 451 -9.18 11.87 -5.20
N PHE A 452 -7.99 11.26 -5.16
CA PHE A 452 -6.76 11.90 -5.63
C PHE A 452 -6.69 11.96 -7.16
N LEU A 453 -7.20 10.95 -7.87
CA LEU A 453 -7.32 11.00 -9.32
C LEU A 453 -8.30 12.08 -9.81
N ASP A 454 -9.45 12.23 -9.15
CA ASP A 454 -10.43 13.29 -9.44
C ASP A 454 -9.87 14.69 -9.13
N ALA A 455 -9.14 14.82 -8.02
CA ALA A 455 -8.41 16.04 -7.70
C ALA A 455 -7.36 16.35 -8.76
N ASN A 456 -6.57 15.37 -9.21
CA ASN A 456 -5.57 15.54 -10.26
C ASN A 456 -6.20 16.02 -11.58
N THR A 457 -7.32 15.44 -12.01
CA THR A 457 -8.03 15.88 -13.21
C THR A 457 -8.58 17.30 -13.06
N THR A 458 -9.17 17.62 -11.90
CA THR A 458 -9.70 18.96 -11.63
C THR A 458 -8.59 20.01 -11.66
N ILE A 459 -7.48 19.75 -10.97
CA ILE A 459 -6.35 20.69 -10.90
C ILE A 459 -5.71 20.85 -12.28
N ARG A 460 -5.55 19.76 -13.06
CA ARG A 460 -5.04 19.82 -14.43
C ARG A 460 -5.96 20.63 -15.35
N ASN A 461 -7.28 20.45 -15.24
CA ASN A 461 -8.23 21.23 -16.03
C ASN A 461 -8.14 22.72 -15.70
N VAL A 462 -8.02 23.07 -14.41
CA VAL A 462 -7.81 24.45 -13.96
C VAL A 462 -6.46 25.00 -14.44
N GLN A 463 -5.38 24.19 -14.39
CA GLN A 463 -4.07 24.58 -14.89
C GLN A 463 -4.08 24.85 -16.40
N VAL A 464 -4.74 24.00 -17.19
CA VAL A 464 -4.90 24.21 -18.64
C VAL A 464 -5.68 25.49 -18.91
N THR A 465 -6.80 25.70 -18.21
CA THR A 465 -7.59 26.95 -18.31
C THR A 465 -6.74 28.17 -17.95
N TRP A 466 -5.93 28.06 -16.88
CA TRP A 466 -5.03 29.11 -16.43
C TRP A 466 -3.95 29.43 -17.47
N GLN A 467 -3.39 28.42 -18.14
CA GLN A 467 -2.38 28.58 -19.18
C GLN A 467 -2.98 29.17 -20.47
N GLU A 468 -4.16 28.73 -20.87
CA GLU A 468 -4.88 29.24 -22.05
C GLU A 468 -5.26 30.73 -21.88
N GLN A 469 -5.61 31.16 -20.68
CA GLN A 469 -5.98 32.55 -20.38
C GLN A 469 -4.77 33.48 -20.13
N THR A 470 -3.54 33.06 -20.44
CA THR A 470 -2.32 33.86 -20.17
C THR A 470 -2.37 35.27 -20.78
N VAL A 471 -2.92 35.41 -21.99
CA VAL A 471 -3.08 36.72 -22.66
C VAL A 471 -4.14 37.58 -21.95
N THR A 472 -5.30 37.00 -21.63
CA THR A 472 -6.40 37.68 -20.92
C THR A 472 -5.98 38.14 -19.53
N ARG A 473 -5.20 37.34 -18.80
CA ARG A 473 -4.69 37.65 -17.46
C ARG A 473 -3.66 38.78 -17.48
N ARG A 474 -2.66 38.71 -18.37
CA ARG A 474 -1.70 39.81 -18.56
C ARG A 474 -2.44 41.09 -18.94
N GLY A 475 -3.47 40.96 -19.78
CA GLY A 475 -4.41 42.03 -20.11
C GLY A 475 -5.16 42.59 -18.91
N ALA A 476 -5.60 41.77 -17.96
CA ALA A 476 -6.37 42.20 -16.79
C ALA A 476 -5.54 43.06 -15.81
N ILE A 477 -4.32 42.66 -15.46
CA ILE A 477 -3.45 43.47 -14.59
C ILE A 477 -2.98 44.73 -15.30
N LEU A 478 -2.69 44.65 -16.60
CA LEU A 478 -2.50 45.85 -17.42
C LEU A 478 -3.74 46.74 -17.39
N ALA A 479 -4.94 46.18 -17.50
CA ALA A 479 -6.20 46.94 -17.52
C ALA A 479 -6.40 47.76 -16.23
N LEU A 480 -5.96 47.24 -15.07
CA LEU A 480 -6.02 47.98 -13.80
C LEU A 480 -5.26 49.31 -13.85
N PHE A 481 -4.17 49.37 -14.62
CA PHE A 481 -3.36 50.59 -14.81
C PHE A 481 -3.61 51.28 -16.16
N ALA A 482 -4.16 50.57 -17.15
CA ALA A 482 -4.43 51.07 -18.49
C ALA A 482 -5.43 52.22 -18.45
N VAL A 483 -6.40 52.18 -17.53
CA VAL A 483 -7.32 53.31 -17.33
C VAL A 483 -6.55 54.56 -16.92
N ALA A 484 -5.61 54.47 -15.98
CA ALA A 484 -4.76 55.59 -15.56
C ALA A 484 -3.88 56.09 -16.71
N ILE A 485 -3.25 55.18 -17.48
CA ILE A 485 -2.46 55.52 -18.66
C ILE A 485 -3.31 56.21 -19.73
N ALA A 486 -4.51 55.70 -20.01
CA ALA A 486 -5.43 56.30 -20.98
C ALA A 486 -5.80 57.74 -20.58
N ILE A 487 -6.02 57.99 -19.28
CA ILE A 487 -6.29 59.34 -18.78
C ILE A 487 -5.05 60.23 -18.90
N LEU A 488 -3.84 59.71 -18.68
CA LEU A 488 -2.60 60.46 -18.91
C LEU A 488 -2.43 60.83 -20.39
N VAL A 489 -2.73 59.90 -21.32
CA VAL A 489 -2.68 60.16 -22.76
C VAL A 489 -3.74 61.20 -23.16
N LEU A 490 -4.99 61.04 -22.73
CA LEU A 490 -6.06 62.02 -22.98
C LEU A 490 -5.73 63.39 -22.40
N GLY A 491 -5.14 63.42 -21.21
CA GLY A 491 -4.65 64.63 -20.56
C GLY A 491 -3.53 65.30 -21.36
N ALA A 492 -2.52 64.53 -21.78
CA ALA A 492 -1.40 65.03 -22.59
C ALA A 492 -1.87 65.58 -23.94
N VAL A 493 -2.74 64.84 -24.65
CA VAL A 493 -3.35 65.29 -25.91
C VAL A 493 -4.15 66.58 -25.68
N GLY A 494 -4.95 66.63 -24.61
CA GLY A 494 -5.68 67.84 -24.23
C GLY A 494 -4.76 69.03 -23.95
N ILE A 495 -3.63 68.82 -23.28
CA ILE A 495 -2.62 69.86 -23.00
C ILE A 495 -1.99 70.37 -24.29
N VAL A 496 -1.48 69.46 -25.14
CA VAL A 496 -0.83 69.80 -26.42
C VAL A 496 -1.79 70.61 -27.29
N LEU A 497 -3.02 70.13 -27.46
CA LEU A 497 -4.01 70.82 -28.28
C LEU A 497 -4.48 72.14 -27.67
N GLY A 498 -4.55 72.25 -26.34
CA GLY A 498 -4.84 73.50 -25.64
C GLY A 498 -3.74 74.55 -25.74
N LEU A 499 -2.50 74.15 -26.09
CA LEU A 499 -1.40 75.06 -26.41
C LEU A 499 -1.42 75.53 -27.88
N THR A 500 -2.16 74.83 -28.76
CA THR A 500 -2.37 75.20 -30.17
C THR A 500 -3.60 76.11 -30.36
N PRO A 501 -3.75 76.82 -31.49
CA PRO A 501 -4.91 77.67 -31.76
C PRO A 501 -6.27 76.93 -31.89
N LEU A 502 -6.29 75.59 -31.87
CA LEU A 502 -7.48 74.74 -31.93
C LEU A 502 -8.24 74.72 -30.58
N ARG A 503 -8.83 75.86 -30.21
CA ARG A 503 -9.50 76.09 -28.91
C ARG A 503 -10.74 75.19 -28.66
N CYS A 504 -11.34 74.64 -29.70
CA CYS A 504 -12.54 73.80 -29.61
C CYS A 504 -12.28 72.43 -28.93
N LEU A 505 -11.04 71.92 -28.94
CA LEU A 505 -10.73 70.60 -28.39
C LEU A 505 -10.43 70.58 -26.88
N ALA A 506 -10.52 71.72 -26.19
CA ALA A 506 -10.45 71.79 -24.72
C ALA A 506 -11.61 71.05 -24.02
N ILE A 507 -12.54 70.45 -24.77
CA ILE A 507 -13.55 69.49 -24.28
C ILE A 507 -12.87 68.18 -23.83
N GLY A 508 -11.77 67.76 -24.49
CA GLY A 508 -11.03 66.54 -24.15
C GLY A 508 -10.49 66.53 -22.71
N LEU A 509 -10.07 67.69 -22.19
CA LEU A 509 -9.67 67.81 -20.78
C LEU A 509 -10.83 67.61 -19.79
N HIS A 510 -12.08 67.93 -20.17
CA HIS A 510 -13.24 67.64 -19.31
C HIS A 510 -13.48 66.14 -19.19
N VAL A 511 -13.42 65.44 -20.32
CA VAL A 511 -13.55 63.98 -20.36
C VAL A 511 -12.41 63.34 -19.56
N ALA A 512 -11.18 63.83 -19.71
CA ALA A 512 -10.00 63.31 -19.01
C ALA A 512 -10.13 63.38 -17.48
N TYR A 513 -10.52 64.53 -16.89
CA TYR A 513 -10.65 64.59 -15.43
C TYR A 513 -11.91 63.87 -14.90
N ILE A 514 -12.99 63.76 -15.67
CA ILE A 514 -14.19 62.98 -15.25
C ILE A 514 -13.84 61.50 -15.18
N LEU A 515 -13.23 60.95 -16.24
CA LEU A 515 -12.71 59.58 -16.24
C LEU A 515 -11.63 59.42 -15.18
N GLY A 516 -10.82 60.45 -14.97
CA GLY A 516 -9.84 60.60 -13.90
C GLY A 516 -10.41 60.36 -12.51
N PHE A 517 -11.58 60.91 -12.19
CA PHE A 517 -12.25 60.67 -10.91
C PHE A 517 -12.79 59.24 -10.79
N VAL A 518 -13.40 58.71 -11.85
CA VAL A 518 -13.92 57.32 -11.86
C VAL A 518 -12.77 56.33 -11.65
N ALA A 519 -11.67 56.50 -12.39
CA ALA A 519 -10.48 55.67 -12.27
C ALA A 519 -9.85 55.77 -10.88
N LEU A 520 -9.87 56.95 -10.28
CA LEU A 520 -9.32 57.17 -8.94
C LEU A 520 -10.11 56.44 -7.86
N VAL A 521 -11.45 56.45 -7.92
CA VAL A 521 -12.29 55.64 -7.03
C VAL A 521 -12.03 54.15 -7.27
N PHE A 522 -11.98 53.73 -8.53
CA PHE A 522 -11.70 52.33 -8.90
C PHE A 522 -10.35 51.84 -8.36
N LEU A 523 -9.27 52.61 -8.53
CA LEU A 523 -7.93 52.27 -8.02
C LEU A 523 -7.94 52.07 -6.51
N PHE A 524 -8.58 52.94 -5.73
CA PHE A 524 -8.65 52.78 -4.28
C PHE A 524 -9.47 51.56 -3.86
N VAL A 525 -10.63 51.30 -4.50
CA VAL A 525 -11.45 50.12 -4.21
C VAL A 525 -10.69 48.82 -4.49
N VAL A 526 -10.11 48.69 -5.69
CA VAL A 526 -9.34 47.49 -6.06
C VAL A 526 -8.12 47.34 -5.15
N SER A 527 -7.40 48.43 -4.85
CA SER A 527 -6.25 48.36 -3.95
C SER A 527 -6.63 47.90 -2.54
N ALA A 528 -7.77 48.33 -2.01
CA ALA A 528 -8.25 47.91 -0.70
C ALA A 528 -8.55 46.40 -0.67
N LEU A 529 -9.18 45.87 -1.73
CA LEU A 529 -9.44 44.43 -1.87
C LEU A 529 -8.15 43.61 -1.93
N PHE A 530 -7.20 44.01 -2.79
CA PHE A 530 -5.93 43.31 -2.93
C PHE A 530 -5.07 43.40 -1.66
N LEU A 531 -5.08 44.54 -0.96
CA LEU A 531 -4.42 44.70 0.34
C LEU A 531 -5.02 43.76 1.38
N ALA A 532 -6.35 43.75 1.52
CA ALA A 532 -7.04 42.89 2.47
C ALA A 532 -6.70 41.41 2.20
N PHE A 533 -6.80 40.97 0.94
CA PHE A 533 -6.49 39.61 0.55
C PHE A 533 -5.02 39.25 0.84
N SER A 534 -4.07 40.12 0.49
CA SER A 534 -2.64 39.84 0.68
C SER A 534 -2.25 39.77 2.16
N VAL A 535 -2.84 40.63 2.99
CA VAL A 535 -2.60 40.63 4.45
C VAL A 535 -3.18 39.38 5.10
N LEU A 536 -4.42 39.01 4.75
CA LEU A 536 -5.07 37.80 5.26
C LEU A 536 -4.31 36.53 4.84
N LEU A 537 -3.89 36.45 3.58
CA LEU A 537 -3.12 35.32 3.08
C LEU A 537 -1.73 35.27 3.72
N GLY A 538 -1.10 36.43 3.97
CA GLY A 538 0.16 36.51 4.70
C GLY A 538 0.07 36.00 6.14
N ASP A 539 -1.03 36.30 6.84
CA ASP A 539 -1.30 35.75 8.17
C ASP A 539 -1.63 34.24 8.11
N ALA A 540 -2.40 33.81 7.12
CA ALA A 540 -2.69 32.40 6.88
C ALA A 540 -1.41 31.59 6.64
N CYS A 541 -0.42 32.16 5.96
CA CYS A 541 0.90 31.57 5.80
C CYS A 541 1.60 31.34 7.15
N GLN A 542 1.64 32.35 8.02
CA GLN A 542 2.23 32.20 9.35
C GLN A 542 1.50 31.12 10.18
N LEU A 543 0.17 31.11 10.15
CA LEU A 543 -0.63 30.07 10.81
C LEU A 543 -0.40 28.67 10.21
N SER A 544 -0.24 28.57 8.89
CA SER A 544 0.00 27.29 8.22
C SER A 544 1.32 26.65 8.64
N SER A 545 2.35 27.46 8.91
CA SER A 545 3.63 26.97 9.43
C SER A 545 3.53 26.40 10.85
N ILE A 546 2.63 26.96 11.68
CA ILE A 546 2.33 26.43 13.02
C ILE A 546 1.61 25.09 12.90
N VAL A 547 0.62 24.99 12.02
CA VAL A 547 -0.08 23.72 11.76
C VAL A 547 0.86 22.65 11.22
N ALA A 548 1.82 23.02 10.36
CA ALA A 548 2.80 22.08 9.83
C ALA A 548 3.74 21.51 10.91
N SER A 549 3.88 22.18 12.06
CA SER A 549 4.67 21.68 13.19
C SER A 549 3.91 20.68 14.06
N ASP A 550 2.58 20.75 14.09
CA ASP A 550 1.74 19.78 14.78
C ASP A 550 0.33 19.77 14.18
N TRP A 551 -0.04 18.66 13.54
CA TRP A 551 -1.35 18.43 12.93
C TRP A 551 -2.40 17.91 13.91
N SER A 552 -2.00 17.42 15.09
CA SER A 552 -2.89 16.93 16.16
C SER A 552 -4.00 17.91 16.51
N PRO A 553 -3.74 19.23 16.63
CA PRO A 553 -4.76 20.17 17.04
C PRO A 553 -5.78 20.51 15.92
N VAL A 554 -5.50 20.13 14.67
CA VAL A 554 -6.41 20.32 13.52
C VAL A 554 -7.20 19.05 13.21
N LEU A 555 -6.55 17.89 13.28
CA LEU A 555 -7.14 16.60 12.87
C LEU A 555 -7.59 15.74 14.06
N GLY A 556 -7.30 16.17 15.28
CA GLY A 556 -7.39 15.34 16.49
C GLY A 556 -6.10 14.55 16.68
N ALA A 557 -5.79 14.18 17.93
CA ALA A 557 -4.55 13.50 18.25
C ALA A 557 -4.37 12.20 17.46
N SER A 558 -5.40 11.35 17.37
CA SER A 558 -5.35 10.07 16.65
C SER A 558 -5.10 10.23 15.14
N ASN A 559 -5.77 11.17 14.47
CA ASN A 559 -5.62 11.35 13.02
C ASN A 559 -4.41 12.23 12.66
N GLY A 560 -3.98 13.10 13.58
CA GLY A 560 -2.82 13.96 13.43
C GLY A 560 -1.50 13.20 13.53
N VAL A 561 -1.45 12.06 14.24
CA VAL A 561 -0.22 11.26 14.40
C VAL A 561 0.38 10.88 13.04
N ALA A 562 -0.45 10.47 12.07
CA ALA A 562 0.01 10.04 10.76
C ALA A 562 0.70 11.18 9.98
N LEU A 563 0.05 12.34 9.87
CA LEU A 563 0.66 13.50 9.21
C LEU A 563 1.88 14.02 9.98
N ASN A 564 1.84 14.02 11.31
CA ASN A 564 2.99 14.38 12.11
C ASN A 564 4.18 13.46 11.87
N ALA A 565 3.96 12.15 11.66
CA ALA A 565 5.02 11.23 11.28
C ALA A 565 5.66 11.63 9.95
N CYS A 566 4.84 11.93 8.94
CA CYS A 566 5.31 12.42 7.65
C CYS A 566 6.10 13.73 7.75
N PHE A 567 5.68 14.65 8.62
CA PHE A 567 6.32 15.96 8.80
C PHE A 567 7.59 15.92 9.66
N HIS A 568 7.80 14.88 10.46
CA HIS A 568 8.96 14.72 11.35
C HIS A 568 9.88 13.57 10.95
N ASP A 569 9.80 13.08 9.70
CA ASP A 569 10.60 11.97 9.17
C ASP A 569 10.56 10.70 10.05
N LYS A 570 9.36 10.40 10.58
CA LYS A 570 9.10 9.16 11.32
C LYS A 570 8.32 8.19 10.45
N SER A 571 8.57 6.90 10.64
CA SER A 571 7.80 5.86 9.97
C SER A 571 6.34 5.91 10.42
N LEU A 572 5.40 5.85 9.47
CA LEU A 572 3.97 5.71 9.78
C LEU A 572 3.68 4.45 10.59
N LEU A 573 4.49 3.41 10.38
CA LEU A 573 4.39 2.19 11.15
C LEU A 573 4.57 2.50 12.64
N GLU A 574 5.59 3.29 13.00
CA GLU A 574 5.97 3.61 14.39
C GLU A 574 4.95 4.55 15.02
N ALA A 575 4.52 5.54 14.25
CA ALA A 575 3.48 6.47 14.66
C ALA A 575 2.15 5.76 14.95
N LEU A 576 1.77 4.77 14.14
CA LEU A 576 0.50 4.04 14.28
C LEU A 576 0.62 2.76 15.12
N GLN A 577 1.79 2.46 15.69
CA GLN A 577 2.06 1.26 16.50
C GLN A 577 1.72 -0.06 15.76
N LEU A 578 1.96 -0.10 14.45
CA LEU A 578 1.65 -1.25 13.60
C LEU A 578 2.80 -2.30 13.55
N GLN A 579 3.85 -2.11 14.34
CA GLN A 579 5.01 -3.00 14.45
C GLN A 579 4.58 -4.39 14.93
N ASP A 580 3.77 -4.43 15.98
CA ASP A 580 3.34 -5.68 16.61
C ASP A 580 2.49 -6.49 15.64
N ALA A 581 1.65 -5.81 14.85
CA ALA A 581 0.84 -6.42 13.79
C ALA A 581 1.66 -7.02 12.64
N LEU A 582 2.92 -6.59 12.45
CA LEU A 582 3.83 -7.10 11.41
C LEU A 582 4.96 -7.98 11.98
N SER A 583 5.01 -8.16 13.29
CA SER A 583 6.05 -8.93 13.99
C SER A 583 6.03 -10.42 13.63
N PHE A 584 4.91 -10.94 13.11
CA PHE A 584 4.81 -12.31 12.63
C PHE A 584 5.85 -12.61 11.54
N ALA A 585 6.19 -11.63 10.70
CA ALA A 585 7.17 -11.80 9.64
C ALA A 585 8.60 -11.98 10.17
N ASP A 586 8.88 -11.42 11.35
CA ASP A 586 10.19 -11.51 12.00
C ASP A 586 10.34 -12.84 12.79
N ALA A 587 9.26 -13.63 12.93
CA ALA A 587 9.18 -14.81 13.80
C ALA A 587 8.63 -16.09 13.13
N ILE A 588 8.40 -16.11 11.81
CA ILE A 588 7.95 -17.33 11.12
C ILE A 588 9.13 -18.30 10.98
N GLU A 589 9.17 -19.26 11.89
CA GLU A 589 9.80 -20.56 11.68
C GLU A 589 8.69 -21.55 11.30
N ILE A 590 8.67 -21.97 10.03
CA ILE A 590 7.79 -23.07 9.62
C ILE A 590 8.41 -24.35 10.18
N PRO A 591 7.71 -25.10 11.05
CA PRO A 591 8.26 -26.29 11.67
C PRO A 591 8.65 -27.31 10.60
N THR A 592 9.91 -27.73 10.59
CA THR A 592 10.40 -28.83 9.77
C THR A 592 9.78 -30.13 10.29
N ILE A 593 9.03 -30.82 9.43
CA ILE A 593 8.40 -32.09 9.79
C ILE A 593 9.45 -33.20 9.67
N ASP A 594 10.08 -33.55 10.79
CA ASP A 594 11.02 -34.67 10.82
C ASP A 594 10.28 -36.01 10.93
N LEU A 595 10.00 -36.62 9.77
CA LEU A 595 9.44 -37.98 9.69
C LEU A 595 10.53 -39.07 9.71
N SER A 596 11.82 -38.72 9.82
CA SER A 596 12.91 -39.69 9.66
C SER A 596 12.91 -40.76 10.77
N SER A 597 12.53 -40.37 11.99
CA SER A 597 12.40 -41.27 13.15
C SER A 597 11.17 -42.19 13.08
N MET A 598 10.15 -41.83 12.30
CA MET A 598 8.98 -42.68 12.04
C MET A 598 9.23 -43.71 10.91
N LEU A 599 10.33 -43.58 10.16
CA LEU A 599 10.67 -44.41 9.01
C LEU A 599 11.87 -45.34 9.26
N THR A 600 12.24 -45.56 10.52
CA THR A 600 13.27 -46.52 10.93
C THR A 600 12.62 -47.88 11.18
N PHE A 601 12.78 -48.80 10.23
CA PHE A 601 12.30 -50.17 10.34
C PHE A 601 13.43 -51.12 10.75
N ASP A 602 14.17 -50.79 11.80
CA ASP A 602 15.39 -51.51 12.19
C ASP A 602 15.14 -53.00 12.45
N SER A 603 13.98 -53.35 13.00
CA SER A 603 13.55 -54.74 13.18
C SER A 603 13.30 -55.48 11.86
N LEU A 604 12.71 -54.78 10.88
CA LEU A 604 12.50 -55.33 9.54
C LEU A 604 13.82 -55.49 8.79
N ASP A 605 14.74 -54.54 8.93
CA ASP A 605 16.07 -54.60 8.32
C ASP A 605 16.91 -55.73 8.92
N GLN A 606 16.85 -55.94 10.24
CA GLN A 606 17.48 -57.08 10.92
C GLN A 606 16.88 -58.41 10.50
N PHE A 607 15.55 -58.51 10.41
CA PHE A 607 14.86 -59.69 9.91
C PHE A 607 15.26 -60.00 8.46
N ALA A 608 15.28 -58.99 7.59
CA ALA A 608 15.70 -59.14 6.21
C ALA A 608 17.15 -59.61 6.07
N GLN A 609 18.07 -59.09 6.89
CA GLN A 609 19.46 -59.55 6.91
C GLN A 609 19.58 -61.01 7.35
N ALA A 610 18.82 -61.43 8.37
CA ALA A 610 18.81 -62.81 8.83
C ALA A 610 18.35 -63.76 7.72
N ILE A 611 17.25 -63.44 7.04
CA ILE A 611 16.71 -64.26 5.93
C ILE A 611 17.66 -64.31 4.74
N LEU A 612 18.29 -63.19 4.36
CA LEU A 612 19.24 -63.13 3.24
C LEU A 612 20.59 -63.80 3.56
N SER A 613 20.87 -64.08 4.84
CA SER A 613 22.05 -64.81 5.29
C SER A 613 21.83 -66.33 5.41
N ALA A 614 20.57 -66.79 5.31
CA ALA A 614 20.24 -68.21 5.35
C ALA A 614 20.72 -68.93 4.09
N ASP A 615 21.24 -70.14 4.24
CA ASP A 615 21.73 -70.97 3.14
C ASP A 615 21.07 -72.36 3.10
N PRO A 616 21.26 -73.16 2.05
CA PRO A 616 20.68 -74.51 2.00
C PRO A 616 21.23 -75.47 3.08
N THR A 617 22.40 -75.19 3.66
CA THR A 617 23.00 -75.97 4.75
C THR A 617 22.31 -75.72 6.09
N THR A 618 21.56 -74.64 6.22
CA THR A 618 20.65 -74.39 7.36
C THR A 618 19.51 -75.42 7.46
N PHE A 619 19.26 -76.20 6.42
CA PHE A 619 18.23 -77.26 6.35
C PHE A 619 18.83 -78.67 6.37
N ASP A 620 20.03 -78.84 6.93
CA ASP A 620 20.76 -80.11 6.95
C ASP A 620 19.90 -81.24 7.54
N VAL A 621 19.60 -82.22 6.69
CA VAL A 621 18.81 -83.41 7.03
C VAL A 621 19.60 -84.46 7.81
N GLY A 622 20.89 -84.22 8.07
CA GLY A 622 21.77 -85.12 8.83
C GLY A 622 22.08 -86.43 8.11
N VAL A 623 21.74 -86.56 6.83
CA VAL A 623 21.92 -87.76 6.00
C VAL A 623 22.76 -87.41 4.78
N ASP A 624 23.98 -87.93 4.74
CA ASP A 624 24.90 -87.75 3.62
C ASP A 624 24.44 -88.58 2.41
N ALA A 625 23.87 -87.89 1.42
CA ALA A 625 23.39 -88.53 0.19
C ALA A 625 24.51 -89.30 -0.55
N SER A 626 25.76 -88.87 -0.42
CA SER A 626 26.90 -89.58 -1.03
C SER A 626 27.13 -90.95 -0.39
N GLN A 627 26.88 -91.09 0.91
CA GLN A 627 26.94 -92.37 1.62
C GLN A 627 25.79 -93.28 1.19
N LEU A 628 24.57 -92.75 1.02
CA LEU A 628 23.44 -93.53 0.54
C LEU A 628 23.64 -94.03 -0.91
N VAL A 629 24.20 -93.20 -1.78
CA VAL A 629 24.59 -93.61 -3.15
C VAL A 629 25.68 -94.70 -3.11
N GLN A 630 26.66 -94.60 -2.20
CA GLN A 630 27.66 -95.66 -2.01
C GLN A 630 27.04 -96.98 -1.55
N VAL A 631 26.09 -96.94 -0.61
CA VAL A 631 25.37 -98.13 -0.15
C VAL A 631 24.52 -98.71 -1.30
N LEU A 632 23.84 -97.88 -2.09
CA LEU A 632 23.12 -98.32 -3.28
C LEU A 632 24.06 -99.02 -4.28
N ASN A 633 25.23 -98.46 -4.55
CA ASN A 633 26.23 -99.07 -5.44
C ASN A 633 26.80 -100.38 -4.90
N LEU A 634 26.92 -100.52 -3.57
CA LEU A 634 27.33 -101.79 -2.94
C LEU A 634 26.35 -102.92 -3.28
N TYR A 635 25.05 -102.63 -3.26
CA TYR A 635 24.02 -103.62 -3.54
C TYR A 635 23.74 -103.86 -5.02
N THR A 636 24.15 -102.95 -5.91
CA THR A 636 23.85 -103.00 -7.34
C THR A 636 25.07 -103.31 -8.23
N ASN A 637 26.26 -103.39 -7.63
CA ASN A 637 27.49 -103.82 -8.28
C ASN A 637 27.86 -105.24 -7.83
N GLY A 638 27.91 -106.18 -8.76
CA GLY A 638 28.15 -107.60 -8.48
C GLY A 638 29.53 -107.88 -7.89
N ASN A 639 30.55 -107.08 -8.23
CA ASN A 639 31.88 -107.20 -7.62
C ASN A 639 31.86 -106.72 -6.17
N SER A 640 31.20 -105.59 -5.90
CA SER A 640 31.04 -105.06 -4.54
C SER A 640 30.18 -105.98 -3.68
N LEU A 641 29.10 -106.51 -4.24
CA LEU A 641 28.19 -107.42 -3.56
C LEU A 641 28.90 -108.74 -3.21
N ALA A 642 29.64 -109.33 -4.16
CA ALA A 642 30.42 -110.55 -3.92
C ALA A 642 31.52 -110.37 -2.87
N ALA A 643 32.12 -109.18 -2.80
CA ALA A 643 33.11 -108.85 -1.77
C ALA A 643 32.51 -108.76 -0.35
N ASN A 644 31.24 -108.37 -0.23
CA ASN A 644 30.56 -108.17 1.05
C ASN A 644 29.73 -109.39 1.50
N PHE A 645 29.39 -110.31 0.59
CA PHE A 645 28.60 -111.51 0.87
C PHE A 645 29.32 -112.77 0.37
N PRO A 646 30.15 -113.43 1.21
CA PRO A 646 31.03 -114.54 0.80
C PRO A 646 30.32 -115.78 0.25
N THR A 647 29.02 -115.93 0.49
CA THR A 647 28.18 -117.08 0.11
C THR A 647 27.22 -116.76 -1.05
N LEU A 648 27.55 -115.77 -1.88
CA LEU A 648 26.70 -115.29 -2.99
C LEU A 648 26.50 -116.37 -4.06
N SER A 649 25.25 -116.55 -4.48
CA SER A 649 24.93 -117.39 -5.64
C SER A 649 25.60 -116.84 -6.90
N ARG A 650 26.11 -117.72 -7.77
CA ARG A 650 26.71 -117.33 -9.06
C ARG A 650 25.73 -116.55 -9.95
N ASP A 651 24.42 -116.77 -9.76
CA ASP A 651 23.35 -116.13 -10.52
C ASP A 651 22.94 -114.76 -9.95
N CYS A 652 23.41 -114.39 -8.75
CA CYS A 652 23.17 -113.09 -8.13
C CYS A 652 24.32 -112.13 -8.45
N ASN A 653 24.33 -111.59 -9.68
CA ASN A 653 25.44 -110.77 -10.17
C ASN A 653 24.91 -109.54 -10.94
N PRO A 654 24.42 -108.50 -10.24
CA PRO A 654 24.00 -107.25 -10.87
C PRO A 654 25.23 -106.50 -11.44
N HIS A 655 25.11 -105.84 -12.59
CA HIS A 655 26.24 -105.19 -13.27
C HIS A 655 26.06 -103.67 -13.44
N ASP A 656 25.29 -103.04 -12.55
CA ASP A 656 24.84 -101.66 -12.71
C ASP A 656 25.74 -100.71 -11.91
N GLY A 657 25.64 -100.69 -10.58
CA GLY A 657 26.74 -100.35 -9.65
C GLY A 657 27.48 -99.00 -9.77
N GLN A 658 27.07 -98.10 -10.66
CA GLN A 658 27.72 -96.83 -11.00
C GLN A 658 26.76 -95.64 -10.84
N TYR A 659 25.78 -95.74 -9.93
CA TYR A 659 24.92 -94.61 -9.62
C TYR A 659 25.73 -93.50 -8.97
N SER A 660 25.47 -92.27 -9.39
CA SER A 660 25.99 -91.03 -8.85
C SER A 660 24.82 -90.12 -8.48
N ILE A 661 25.08 -89.06 -7.71
CA ILE A 661 24.08 -88.06 -7.33
C ILE A 661 23.35 -87.52 -8.56
N GLU A 662 24.08 -87.28 -9.65
CA GLU A 662 23.59 -86.72 -10.90
C GLU A 662 22.66 -87.68 -11.66
N THR A 663 22.89 -88.99 -11.51
CA THR A 663 22.14 -90.02 -12.25
C THR A 663 20.92 -90.58 -11.51
N MET A 664 20.70 -90.19 -10.24
CA MET A 664 19.57 -90.69 -9.44
C MET A 664 18.21 -90.29 -10.01
N GLY A 665 18.11 -89.15 -10.72
CA GLY A 665 16.88 -88.74 -11.42
C GLY A 665 16.66 -89.44 -12.75
N VAL A 666 17.72 -90.05 -13.31
CA VAL A 666 17.76 -90.67 -14.64
C VAL A 666 18.53 -92.00 -14.61
N PRO A 667 18.10 -92.98 -13.80
CA PRO A 667 18.89 -94.19 -13.51
C PRO A 667 19.22 -95.06 -14.73
N TRP A 668 18.42 -94.97 -15.79
CA TRP A 668 18.68 -95.66 -17.06
C TRP A 668 19.95 -95.14 -17.75
N GLU A 669 20.30 -93.86 -17.57
CA GLU A 669 21.54 -93.29 -18.13
C GLU A 669 22.79 -93.83 -17.44
N ALA A 670 22.76 -94.02 -16.10
CA ALA A 670 23.83 -94.69 -15.36
C ALA A 670 24.06 -96.12 -15.84
N ASN A 671 23.00 -96.77 -16.32
CA ASN A 671 23.03 -98.13 -16.83
C ASN A 671 23.31 -98.23 -18.34
N GLY A 672 23.59 -97.11 -19.02
CA GLY A 672 23.87 -97.07 -20.47
C GLY A 672 22.65 -97.36 -21.36
N GLU A 673 21.44 -97.25 -20.81
CA GLU A 673 20.18 -97.48 -21.52
C GLU A 673 19.56 -96.13 -21.92
N GLY A 674 19.65 -95.79 -23.21
CA GLY A 674 19.12 -94.53 -23.74
C GLY A 674 17.59 -94.42 -23.74
N ALA A 675 17.09 -93.36 -24.41
CA ALA A 675 15.77 -92.74 -24.30
C ALA A 675 14.47 -93.59 -24.32
N THR A 676 14.53 -94.90 -24.53
CA THR A 676 13.36 -95.79 -24.58
C THR A 676 12.64 -95.98 -23.24
N ASN A 677 13.27 -95.59 -22.11
CA ASN A 677 12.72 -95.74 -20.77
C ASN A 677 12.21 -94.44 -20.13
N HIS A 678 12.22 -93.30 -20.84
CA HIS A 678 11.79 -91.99 -20.31
C HIS A 678 10.30 -91.90 -19.89
N GLY A 679 9.47 -92.89 -20.26
CA GLY A 679 8.06 -92.94 -19.88
C GLY A 679 7.77 -93.63 -18.54
N MET A 680 8.78 -94.21 -17.88
CA MET A 680 8.64 -94.84 -16.55
C MET A 680 9.20 -93.94 -15.44
N SER A 681 8.63 -94.03 -14.24
CA SER A 681 9.26 -93.38 -13.08
C SER A 681 10.60 -94.05 -12.75
N PRO A 682 11.62 -93.31 -12.26
CA PRO A 682 12.91 -93.87 -11.86
C PRO A 682 12.79 -95.08 -10.93
N ALA A 683 11.90 -95.05 -9.95
CA ALA A 683 11.64 -96.17 -9.06
C ALA A 683 11.04 -97.39 -9.79
N SER A 684 10.12 -97.17 -10.74
CA SER A 684 9.55 -98.26 -11.54
C SER A 684 10.59 -98.92 -12.45
N TYR A 685 11.50 -98.11 -13.01
CA TYR A 685 12.63 -98.60 -13.80
C TYR A 685 13.56 -99.49 -12.96
N ILE A 686 13.96 -99.03 -11.77
CA ILE A 686 14.80 -99.80 -10.85
C ILE A 686 14.10 -101.10 -10.44
N ALA A 687 12.81 -101.05 -10.08
CA ALA A 687 12.05 -102.26 -9.74
C ALA A 687 12.05 -103.29 -10.88
N ALA A 688 11.81 -102.85 -12.12
CA ALA A 688 11.83 -103.73 -13.29
C ALA A 688 13.24 -104.29 -13.57
N ARG A 689 14.28 -103.46 -13.39
CA ARG A 689 15.68 -103.82 -13.63
C ARG A 689 16.17 -104.90 -12.68
N TYR A 690 15.82 -104.81 -11.38
CA TYR A 690 16.31 -105.75 -10.38
C TYR A 690 15.40 -106.97 -10.15
N ALA A 691 14.17 -106.96 -10.68
CA ALA A 691 13.23 -108.09 -10.56
C ALA A 691 13.80 -109.48 -10.95
N PRO A 692 14.66 -109.64 -11.99
CA PRO A 692 15.27 -110.92 -12.31
C PRO A 692 16.15 -111.49 -11.18
N TYR A 693 16.78 -110.62 -10.37
CA TYR A 693 17.67 -111.00 -9.27
C TYR A 693 16.91 -111.39 -8.00
N ARG A 694 15.59 -111.17 -7.94
CA ARG A 694 14.71 -111.52 -6.82
C ARG A 694 14.98 -112.91 -6.26
N ARG A 695 14.98 -113.92 -7.13
CA ARG A 695 15.20 -115.33 -6.74
C ARG A 695 16.68 -115.67 -6.61
N ALA A 696 17.51 -115.09 -7.49
CA ALA A 696 18.94 -115.38 -7.54
C ALA A 696 19.66 -114.93 -6.25
N CYS A 697 19.22 -113.83 -5.64
CA CYS A 697 19.84 -113.24 -4.45
C CYS A 697 19.15 -113.62 -3.11
N ALA A 698 17.95 -114.22 -3.15
CA ALA A 698 17.10 -114.44 -1.96
C ALA A 698 17.71 -115.32 -0.85
N ALA A 699 18.60 -116.25 -1.20
CA ALA A 699 19.17 -117.19 -0.24
C ALA A 699 20.41 -116.65 0.49
N THR A 700 21.02 -115.58 -0.02
CA THR A 700 22.30 -115.06 0.49
C THR A 700 22.19 -113.65 1.03
N VAL A 701 21.47 -112.76 0.34
CA VAL A 701 21.34 -111.37 0.77
C VAL A 701 20.06 -111.27 1.61
N VAL A 702 20.21 -111.25 2.94
CA VAL A 702 19.09 -111.00 3.85
C VAL A 702 18.77 -109.51 3.78
N THR A 703 17.67 -109.16 3.13
CA THR A 703 17.24 -107.78 2.96
C THR A 703 16.02 -107.46 3.82
N THR A 704 16.16 -106.43 4.64
CA THR A 704 15.05 -105.84 5.39
C THR A 704 14.72 -104.48 4.77
N CYS A 705 13.49 -104.34 4.32
CA CYS A 705 12.93 -103.06 3.91
C CYS A 705 12.56 -102.23 5.15
N ALA A 706 12.19 -100.97 4.94
CA ALA A 706 11.81 -100.05 6.00
C ALA A 706 10.80 -100.69 6.96
N ARG A 707 10.90 -100.29 8.24
CA ARG A 707 10.11 -100.85 9.35
C ARG A 707 10.39 -102.34 9.64
N ASN A 708 11.63 -102.79 9.39
CA ASN A 708 12.13 -104.14 9.70
C ASN A 708 11.32 -105.27 9.05
N THR A 709 10.71 -105.02 7.89
CA THR A 709 9.93 -106.04 7.17
C THR A 709 10.85 -106.83 6.24
N PRO A 710 10.88 -108.18 6.31
CA PRO A 710 11.58 -108.99 5.33
C PRO A 710 10.99 -108.72 3.94
N CYS A 711 11.84 -108.35 2.99
CA CYS A 711 11.39 -108.08 1.63
C CYS A 711 12.32 -108.76 0.61
N SER A 712 11.85 -108.84 -0.62
CA SER A 712 12.68 -109.39 -1.71
C SER A 712 13.80 -108.43 -2.10
N TYR A 713 14.88 -108.97 -2.65
CA TYR A 713 16.08 -108.21 -3.00
C TYR A 713 15.78 -107.02 -3.95
N ASP A 714 14.91 -107.21 -4.95
CA ASP A 714 14.52 -106.13 -5.86
C ASP A 714 13.67 -105.06 -5.18
N GLN A 715 12.81 -105.43 -4.24
CA GLN A 715 12.05 -104.48 -3.42
C GLN A 715 12.99 -103.67 -2.52
N PHE A 716 13.99 -104.33 -1.92
CA PHE A 716 15.00 -103.66 -1.11
C PHE A 716 15.84 -102.66 -1.91
N VAL A 717 16.35 -103.06 -3.08
CA VAL A 717 17.13 -102.17 -3.95
C VAL A 717 16.27 -101.00 -4.44
N THR A 718 15.01 -101.25 -4.79
CA THR A 718 14.05 -100.21 -5.19
C THR A 718 13.79 -99.22 -4.06
N GLU A 719 13.63 -99.70 -2.83
CA GLU A 719 13.41 -98.86 -1.67
C GLU A 719 14.67 -98.05 -1.32
N LEU A 720 15.85 -98.68 -1.33
CA LEU A 720 17.13 -98.01 -1.11
C LEU A 720 17.37 -96.90 -2.15
N PHE A 721 17.07 -97.17 -3.42
CA PHE A 721 17.11 -96.17 -4.48
C PHE A 721 16.11 -95.04 -4.23
N THR A 722 14.86 -95.38 -3.88
CA THR A 722 13.80 -94.40 -3.62
C THR A 722 14.16 -93.50 -2.44
N ASN A 723 14.66 -94.05 -1.34
CA ASN A 723 15.13 -93.31 -0.17
C ASN A 723 16.31 -92.39 -0.53
N THR A 724 17.30 -92.88 -1.28
CA THR A 724 18.45 -92.10 -1.74
C THR A 724 18.02 -90.94 -2.64
N SER A 725 17.13 -91.19 -3.61
CA SER A 725 16.59 -90.15 -4.50
C SER A 725 15.74 -89.12 -3.76
N THR A 726 15.05 -89.54 -2.69
CA THR A 726 14.22 -88.67 -1.85
C THR A 726 15.08 -87.73 -1.00
N VAL A 727 16.18 -88.22 -0.42
CA VAL A 727 17.15 -87.36 0.30
C VAL A 727 17.80 -86.33 -0.63
N LEU A 728 18.11 -86.70 -1.87
CA LEU A 728 18.61 -85.74 -2.88
C LEU A 728 17.56 -84.70 -3.27
N ARG A 729 16.29 -85.11 -3.39
CA ARG A 729 15.18 -84.19 -3.66
C ARG A 729 14.99 -83.17 -2.53
N ILE A 730 15.18 -83.57 -1.27
CA ILE A 730 15.16 -82.66 -0.11
C ILE A 730 16.20 -81.54 -0.26
N SER A 731 17.43 -81.88 -0.66
CA SER A 731 18.49 -80.88 -0.86
C SER A 731 18.16 -79.91 -2.01
N SER A 732 17.62 -80.43 -3.12
CA SER A 732 17.18 -79.59 -4.25
C SER A 732 16.00 -78.69 -3.88
N ASP A 733 15.01 -79.20 -3.15
CA ASP A 733 13.84 -78.45 -2.72
C ASP A 733 14.22 -77.38 -1.67
N ALA A 734 15.19 -77.65 -0.79
CA ALA A 734 15.74 -76.67 0.14
C ALA A 734 16.43 -75.50 -0.60
N VAL A 735 17.17 -75.75 -1.68
CA VAL A 735 17.77 -74.70 -2.52
C VAL A 735 16.69 -73.84 -3.18
N ALA A 736 15.65 -74.47 -3.74
CA ALA A 736 14.53 -73.76 -4.36
C ALA A 736 13.73 -72.92 -3.34
N PHE A 737 13.55 -73.44 -2.12
CA PHE A 737 12.89 -72.75 -1.03
C PHE A 737 13.69 -71.53 -0.56
N VAL A 738 15.00 -71.66 -0.32
CA VAL A 738 15.89 -70.54 0.02
C VAL A 738 15.87 -69.46 -1.06
N SER A 739 15.88 -69.85 -2.35
CA SER A 739 15.74 -68.90 -3.46
C SER A 739 14.41 -68.15 -3.45
N THR A 740 13.32 -68.81 -3.04
CA THR A 740 11.99 -68.21 -2.92
C THR A 740 11.94 -67.23 -1.74
N MET A 741 12.47 -67.61 -0.58
CA MET A 741 12.63 -66.73 0.58
C MET A 741 13.46 -65.48 0.25
N HIS A 742 14.60 -65.63 -0.42
CA HIS A 742 15.42 -64.50 -0.87
C HIS A 742 14.66 -63.60 -1.84
N GLY A 743 13.94 -64.16 -2.80
CA GLY A 743 13.13 -63.41 -3.75
C GLY A 743 12.04 -62.58 -3.07
N SER A 744 11.25 -63.19 -2.19
CA SER A 744 10.20 -62.51 -1.43
C SER A 744 10.76 -61.44 -0.49
N MET A 745 11.91 -61.70 0.16
CA MET A 745 12.57 -60.71 1.01
C MET A 745 13.12 -59.50 0.23
N GLN A 746 13.69 -59.72 -0.95
CA GLN A 746 14.15 -58.63 -1.83
C GLN A 746 12.98 -57.77 -2.33
N GLN A 747 11.83 -58.38 -2.62
CA GLN A 747 10.61 -57.65 -2.99
C GLN A 747 10.13 -56.75 -1.84
N LEU A 748 10.10 -57.28 -0.61
CA LEU A 748 9.76 -56.52 0.59
C LEU A 748 10.73 -55.34 0.81
N GLN A 749 12.05 -55.55 0.72
CA GLN A 749 13.04 -54.48 0.84
C GLN A 749 12.89 -53.40 -0.23
N ASN A 750 12.60 -53.79 -1.49
CA ASN A 750 12.36 -52.84 -2.58
C ASN A 750 11.08 -52.02 -2.35
N TYR A 751 10.04 -52.64 -1.83
CA TYR A 751 8.78 -51.97 -1.50
C TYR A 751 8.98 -50.96 -0.35
N THR A 752 9.62 -51.36 0.75
CA THR A 752 9.96 -50.49 1.89
C THR A 752 10.86 -49.33 1.47
N ARG A 753 11.83 -49.55 0.58
CA ARG A 753 12.69 -48.48 0.03
C ARG A 753 11.90 -47.47 -0.80
N THR A 754 10.98 -47.94 -1.64
CA THR A 754 10.11 -47.08 -2.45
C THR A 754 9.20 -46.23 -1.57
N PHE A 755 8.62 -46.84 -0.53
CA PHE A 755 7.83 -46.13 0.47
C PHE A 755 8.66 -45.02 1.15
N LYS A 756 9.86 -45.34 1.65
CA LYS A 756 10.76 -44.38 2.29
C LYS A 756 11.09 -43.21 1.36
N ASN A 757 11.44 -43.49 0.10
CA ASN A 757 11.74 -42.46 -0.90
C ASN A 757 10.56 -41.52 -1.16
N ASN A 758 9.35 -42.06 -1.26
CA ASN A 758 8.14 -41.26 -1.46
C ASN A 758 7.84 -40.36 -0.26
N VAL A 759 7.99 -40.87 0.98
CA VAL A 759 7.81 -40.05 2.20
C VAL A 759 8.88 -38.96 2.29
N THR A 760 10.15 -39.28 2.04
CA THR A 760 11.23 -38.27 2.01
C THR A 760 11.02 -37.21 0.92
N GLY A 761 10.52 -37.61 -0.25
CA GLY A 761 10.18 -36.68 -1.34
C GLY A 761 9.06 -35.71 -0.97
N LEU A 762 8.05 -36.18 -0.23
CA LEU A 762 6.96 -35.34 0.28
C LEU A 762 7.48 -34.31 1.30
N VAL A 763 8.29 -34.74 2.28
CA VAL A 763 8.89 -33.83 3.28
C VAL A 763 9.74 -32.76 2.61
N THR A 764 10.61 -33.17 1.68
CA THR A 764 11.48 -32.22 0.94
C THR A 764 10.65 -31.20 0.14
N SER A 765 9.52 -31.62 -0.44
CA SER A 765 8.63 -30.71 -1.17
C SER A 765 7.91 -29.74 -0.25
N LEU A 766 7.47 -30.19 0.94
CA LEU A 766 6.84 -29.33 1.94
C LEU A 766 7.84 -28.30 2.50
N ASP A 767 9.08 -28.71 2.80
CA ASP A 767 10.15 -27.81 3.24
C ASP A 767 10.49 -26.76 2.18
N ALA A 768 10.53 -27.13 0.90
CA ALA A 768 10.78 -26.20 -0.20
C ALA A 768 9.68 -25.14 -0.34
N VAL A 769 8.40 -25.52 -0.18
CA VAL A 769 7.29 -24.57 -0.15
C VAL A 769 7.39 -23.66 1.07
N GLY A 770 7.73 -24.22 2.24
CA GLY A 770 7.95 -23.45 3.46
C GLY A 770 9.06 -22.40 3.32
N HIS A 771 10.22 -22.78 2.81
CA HIS A 771 11.34 -21.86 2.60
C HIS A 771 11.01 -20.75 1.59
N THR A 772 10.29 -21.09 0.52
CA THR A 772 9.85 -20.12 -0.50
C THR A 772 8.89 -19.09 0.11
N LEU A 773 7.91 -19.57 0.91
CA LEU A 773 6.98 -18.71 1.62
C LEU A 773 7.70 -17.78 2.60
N GLN A 774 8.60 -18.31 3.42
CA GLN A 774 9.38 -17.53 4.41
C GLN A 774 10.20 -16.43 3.72
N THR A 775 10.91 -16.77 2.63
CA THR A 775 11.75 -15.82 1.90
C THR A 775 10.92 -14.70 1.26
N SER A 776 9.80 -15.05 0.62
CA SER A 776 8.87 -14.07 0.02
C SER A 776 8.28 -13.15 1.09
N LEU A 777 7.77 -13.72 2.18
CA LEU A 777 7.07 -12.98 3.21
C LEU A 777 7.98 -11.97 3.92
N VAL A 778 9.23 -12.36 4.23
CA VAL A 778 10.24 -11.46 4.81
C VAL A 778 10.59 -10.33 3.85
N ALA A 779 10.77 -10.64 2.56
CA ALA A 779 11.07 -9.63 1.55
C ALA A 779 9.93 -8.62 1.38
N ASP A 780 8.69 -9.09 1.30
CA ASP A 780 7.52 -8.25 1.10
C ASP A 780 7.22 -7.38 2.33
N VAL A 781 7.33 -7.93 3.54
CA VAL A 781 7.15 -7.15 4.78
C VAL A 781 8.27 -6.12 4.93
N THR A 782 9.50 -6.44 4.52
CA THR A 782 10.60 -5.47 4.50
C THR A 782 10.34 -4.35 3.49
N ALA A 783 9.85 -4.68 2.29
CA ALA A 783 9.46 -3.70 1.27
C ALA A 783 8.29 -2.81 1.74
N PHE A 784 7.31 -3.38 2.44
CA PHE A 784 6.22 -2.64 3.07
C PHE A 784 6.75 -1.68 4.14
N LYS A 785 7.57 -2.18 5.08
CA LYS A 785 8.21 -1.38 6.14
C LYS A 785 9.01 -0.20 5.54
N ALA A 786 9.73 -0.42 4.44
CA ALA A 786 10.47 0.63 3.73
C ALA A 786 9.55 1.67 3.05
N SER A 787 8.40 1.24 2.54
CA SER A 787 7.42 2.11 1.87
C SER A 787 6.60 2.96 2.85
N MET A 788 6.65 2.71 4.16
CA MET A 788 5.94 3.50 5.18
C MET A 788 6.57 4.87 5.50
N ASN A 789 7.62 5.28 4.80
CA ASN A 789 8.14 6.65 4.89
C ASN A 789 7.33 7.59 3.97
N CYS A 790 6.73 8.63 4.55
CA CYS A 790 5.93 9.63 3.85
C CYS A 790 6.52 11.06 3.93
N SER A 791 7.83 11.21 4.17
CA SER A 791 8.52 12.50 4.28
C SER A 791 8.42 13.40 3.04
N PHE A 792 8.11 12.82 1.87
CA PHE A 792 7.81 13.58 0.65
C PHE A 792 6.62 14.54 0.83
N VAL A 793 5.66 14.22 1.70
CA VAL A 793 4.51 15.08 2.01
C VAL A 793 4.99 16.40 2.61
N ALA A 794 5.91 16.33 3.57
CA ALA A 794 6.50 17.51 4.22
C ALA A 794 7.33 18.35 3.25
N THR A 795 8.12 17.69 2.41
CA THR A 795 8.97 18.35 1.40
C THR A 795 8.12 19.08 0.35
N THR A 796 7.06 18.43 -0.13
CA THR A 796 6.16 19.01 -1.13
C THR A 796 5.30 20.13 -0.52
N TYR A 797 4.85 19.96 0.73
CA TYR A 797 4.20 21.04 1.49
C TYR A 797 5.13 22.25 1.64
N GLY A 798 6.40 22.05 1.96
CA GLY A 798 7.39 23.12 2.04
C GLY A 798 7.53 23.89 0.73
N SER A 799 7.53 23.18 -0.40
CA SER A 799 7.57 23.77 -1.75
C SER A 799 6.30 24.58 -2.05
N LEU A 800 5.12 24.02 -1.77
CA LEU A 800 3.84 24.71 -1.89
C LEU A 800 3.79 25.96 -1.02
N HIS A 801 4.21 25.85 0.24
CA HIS A 801 4.28 26.96 1.19
C HIS A 801 5.23 28.04 0.67
N GLN A 802 6.40 27.67 0.13
CA GLN A 802 7.32 28.62 -0.45
C GLN A 802 6.69 29.36 -1.65
N SER A 803 6.13 28.64 -2.62
CA SER A 803 5.50 29.23 -3.82
C SER A 803 4.33 30.16 -3.46
N LEU A 804 3.49 29.78 -2.49
CA LEU A 804 2.34 30.58 -2.05
C LEU A 804 2.75 31.77 -1.16
N CYS A 805 3.54 31.50 -0.12
CA CYS A 805 3.77 32.42 0.98
C CYS A 805 5.00 33.29 0.83
N SER A 806 6.05 32.77 0.19
CA SER A 806 7.31 33.51 0.01
C SER A 806 7.38 34.28 -1.30
N ASP A 807 6.62 33.87 -2.31
CA ASP A 807 6.71 34.41 -3.67
C ASP A 807 5.38 35.07 -4.12
N LEU A 808 4.27 34.32 -4.17
CA LEU A 808 2.97 34.83 -4.65
C LEU A 808 2.36 35.92 -3.76
N THR A 809 2.16 35.63 -2.47
CA THR A 809 1.46 36.54 -1.55
C THR A 809 2.17 37.90 -1.40
N PRO A 810 3.51 37.94 -1.24
CA PRO A 810 4.22 39.22 -1.19
C PRO A 810 4.17 39.98 -2.52
N ALA A 811 4.20 39.31 -3.67
CA ALA A 811 4.06 39.98 -4.97
C ALA A 811 2.66 40.62 -5.14
N MET A 812 1.60 39.95 -4.69
CA MET A 812 0.24 40.52 -4.68
C MET A 812 0.14 41.77 -3.80
N LEU A 813 0.81 41.76 -2.64
CA LEU A 813 0.90 42.94 -1.78
C LEU A 813 1.57 44.13 -2.51
N MET A 814 2.65 43.87 -3.25
CA MET A 814 3.35 44.92 -4.00
C MET A 814 2.50 45.52 -5.12
N VAL A 815 1.73 44.70 -5.84
CA VAL A 815 0.75 45.19 -6.82
C VAL A 815 -0.30 46.08 -6.14
N ALA A 816 -0.81 45.67 -4.98
CA ALA A 816 -1.77 46.44 -4.20
C ALA A 816 -1.21 47.81 -3.77
N LEU A 817 0.04 47.86 -3.30
CA LEU A 817 0.74 49.09 -2.93
C LEU A 817 0.97 50.00 -4.15
N CYS A 818 1.30 49.43 -5.31
CA CYS A 818 1.42 50.21 -6.55
C CYS A 818 0.08 50.85 -6.95
N LEU A 819 -1.04 50.16 -6.76
CA LEU A 819 -2.38 50.70 -7.01
C LEU A 819 -2.72 51.85 -6.04
N VAL A 820 -2.42 51.71 -4.74
CA VAL A 820 -2.61 52.80 -3.76
C VAL A 820 -1.80 54.03 -4.14
N LEU A 821 -0.50 53.85 -4.42
CA LEU A 821 0.40 54.94 -4.79
C LEU A 821 -0.03 55.59 -6.10
N SER A 822 -0.49 54.80 -7.07
CA SER A 822 -1.06 55.31 -8.32
C SER A 822 -2.32 56.15 -8.05
N GLY A 823 -3.22 55.69 -7.18
CA GLY A 823 -4.40 56.45 -6.76
C GLY A 823 -4.03 57.79 -6.11
N ILE A 824 -3.04 57.81 -5.21
CA ILE A 824 -2.53 59.04 -4.57
C ILE A 824 -1.94 59.99 -5.62
N CYS A 825 -1.12 59.48 -6.55
CA CYS A 825 -0.54 60.29 -7.64
C CYS A 825 -1.59 60.80 -8.63
N MET A 826 -2.74 60.12 -8.73
CA MET A 826 -3.82 60.53 -9.61
C MET A 826 -4.60 61.75 -9.06
N ILE A 827 -4.52 62.05 -7.76
CA ILE A 827 -5.12 63.25 -7.15
C ILE A 827 -4.54 64.54 -7.76
N PRO A 828 -3.21 64.80 -7.72
CA PRO A 828 -2.64 66.00 -8.34
C PRO A 828 -2.79 66.01 -9.86
N VAL A 829 -2.79 64.86 -10.53
CA VAL A 829 -3.10 64.76 -11.97
C VAL A 829 -4.51 65.31 -12.26
N ASN A 830 -5.53 64.88 -11.51
CA ASN A 830 -6.89 65.40 -11.68
C ASN A 830 -7.00 66.90 -11.37
N ILE A 831 -6.36 67.37 -10.30
CA ILE A 831 -6.36 68.79 -9.93
C ILE A 831 -5.72 69.64 -11.04
N THR A 832 -4.59 69.20 -11.60
CA THR A 832 -3.89 69.91 -12.67
C THR A 832 -4.72 69.95 -13.95
N LEU A 833 -5.37 68.84 -14.33
CA LEU A 833 -6.31 68.81 -15.46
C LEU A 833 -7.44 69.84 -15.29
N ILE A 834 -8.05 69.92 -14.10
CA ILE A 834 -9.11 70.90 -13.79
C ILE A 834 -8.59 72.35 -13.92
N LEU A 835 -7.37 72.63 -13.48
CA LEU A 835 -6.76 73.95 -13.60
C LEU A 835 -6.45 74.29 -15.07
N LEU A 836 -5.93 73.32 -15.83
CA LEU A 836 -5.52 73.49 -17.23
C LEU A 836 -6.71 73.76 -18.16
N VAL A 837 -7.88 73.14 -17.92
CA VAL A 837 -9.14 73.43 -18.65
C VAL A 837 -9.41 74.93 -18.75
N LYS A 838 -9.15 75.69 -17.68
CA LYS A 838 -9.43 77.14 -17.64
C LYS A 838 -8.25 77.95 -18.14
N ARG A 839 -7.05 77.58 -17.73
CA ARG A 839 -5.84 78.36 -18.02
C ARG A 839 -5.46 78.31 -19.50
N LEU A 840 -5.76 77.21 -20.19
CA LEU A 840 -5.52 77.06 -21.63
C LEU A 840 -6.63 77.71 -22.49
N ARG A 841 -7.87 77.81 -21.99
CA ARG A 841 -8.96 78.51 -22.70
C ARG A 841 -8.86 80.04 -22.65
N ALA A 842 -8.15 80.62 -21.69
CA ALA A 842 -8.00 82.08 -21.57
C ALA A 842 -7.01 82.66 -22.58
N GLY A 843 -7.36 83.81 -23.17
CA GLY A 843 -6.44 84.65 -23.93
C GLY A 843 -5.21 85.05 -23.09
N ALA A 844 -4.08 85.30 -23.76
CA ALA A 844 -2.88 85.80 -23.10
C ALA A 844 -3.17 87.17 -22.44
N ARG A 845 -2.59 87.43 -21.25
CA ARG A 845 -2.56 88.79 -20.70
C ARG A 845 -1.77 89.68 -21.66
N LEU A 846 -2.43 90.60 -22.33
CA LEU A 846 -1.77 91.81 -22.82
C LEU A 846 -1.45 92.64 -21.58
N SER A 847 -0.17 92.63 -21.19
CA SER A 847 0.37 93.49 -20.14
C SER A 847 0.29 94.95 -20.60
N SER A 848 -0.79 95.65 -20.28
CA SER A 848 -0.72 97.10 -20.08
C SER A 848 -0.07 97.30 -18.70
N ASP A 849 1.03 98.06 -18.67
CA ASP A 849 1.87 98.39 -17.50
C ASP A 849 3.12 97.53 -17.29
N VAL A 850 3.97 97.38 -18.32
CA VAL A 850 5.43 97.28 -18.14
C VAL A 850 6.14 98.03 -19.28
N SER A 851 7.06 98.92 -18.90
CA SER A 851 8.05 99.63 -19.73
C SER A 851 8.71 98.74 -20.80
N PRO A 852 9.08 99.26 -21.99
CA PRO A 852 9.54 98.44 -23.10
C PRO A 852 10.99 97.98 -22.88
N SER A 853 11.19 96.86 -22.18
CA SER A 853 12.49 96.15 -22.22
C SER A 853 12.43 94.63 -22.14
N ASN A 854 11.26 94.00 -21.97
CA ASN A 854 11.16 92.54 -21.82
C ASN A 854 10.05 91.90 -22.69
N LYS A 855 9.90 92.38 -23.94
CA LYS A 855 8.90 91.85 -24.89
C LYS A 855 9.41 90.69 -25.76
N GLN A 856 10.65 90.24 -25.59
CA GLN A 856 11.29 89.27 -26.51
C GLN A 856 11.18 87.79 -26.11
N ASP A 857 10.80 87.44 -24.88
CA ASP A 857 10.91 86.04 -24.42
C ASP A 857 9.64 85.18 -24.56
N CYS A 858 8.62 85.65 -25.30
CA CYS A 858 7.38 84.88 -25.51
C CYS A 858 7.04 84.62 -26.99
N GLU A 859 7.95 84.90 -27.93
CA GLU A 859 7.76 84.63 -29.37
C GLU A 859 8.48 83.38 -29.90
N VAL A 860 9.12 82.57 -29.05
CA VAL A 860 9.97 81.44 -29.48
C VAL A 860 9.21 80.15 -29.83
N LEU A 861 7.87 80.14 -29.84
CA LEU A 861 7.07 78.96 -30.22
C LEU A 861 6.04 79.22 -31.32
N LYS A 862 6.34 80.12 -32.27
CA LYS A 862 5.73 80.07 -33.60
C LYS A 862 6.62 79.22 -34.51
N PHE A 863 6.14 78.04 -34.89
CA PHE A 863 6.71 77.33 -36.04
C PHE A 863 6.61 78.23 -37.29
N PRO A 864 7.66 78.32 -38.12
CA PRO A 864 7.64 79.20 -39.28
C PRO A 864 6.63 78.70 -40.31
N GLN A 865 5.68 79.55 -40.69
CA GLN A 865 4.98 79.42 -41.96
C GLN A 865 6.01 79.68 -43.05
N GLY A 866 6.30 78.65 -43.83
CA GLY A 866 7.11 78.78 -45.04
C GLY A 866 6.32 79.51 -46.11
N ASP A 867 6.69 80.77 -46.37
CA ASP A 867 6.46 81.39 -47.67
C ASP A 867 7.50 80.84 -48.64
N ARG A 868 7.07 80.04 -49.62
CA ARG A 868 7.80 79.85 -50.87
C ARG A 868 7.21 80.79 -51.91
N LEU A 869 8.04 81.73 -52.36
CA LEU A 869 7.94 82.34 -53.67
C LEU A 869 8.29 81.29 -54.74
N SER A 870 7.27 80.81 -55.45
CA SER A 870 7.20 80.59 -56.92
C SER A 870 5.87 79.93 -57.26
#